data_AF-A0A4Q2ZEL3-F1
#
_entry.id   AF-A0A4Q2ZEL3-F1
#
_cell.length_a   1.000
_cell.length_b   1.000
_cell.length_c   1.000
_cell.angle_alpha   90.00
_cell.angle_beta   90.00
_cell.angle_gamma   90.00
#
_symmetry.space_group_name_H-M   'P 1'
#
loop_
_entity.id
_entity.type
_entity.pdbx_description
1 polymer ?
#
loop_
_entity_poly.entity_id
_entity_poly.type
_entity_poly.pdbx_seq_one_letter_code
_entity_poly.pdbx_strand_id
1 'polypeptide(L)'
;ISFIRIFPWRWTGKKGMAGNISSGLNVRWDYNWNIDRNSILDTEYVPIRATRWWPDLNQNWNLRGANHLLGYNEPDSVDQSNIAVGDAIWSWPDLLGTGLRVGSPAPTDGGLNWLYSFMDQADAAKLRVDFVAVHYYRSYASASDSDGATTQFYNFLKGVHDRTKRPLWVTEWNNGANWTTGPDPTLAQNAATVAKMIEMLDNAPFVERYSLYNWVEDVRRVKWDDGSLTAAGVAYRDKVSPLAYTQVLPDVQTAASAFYRFENNTRDSSANGHAAISRGSAKFTTGKTGRGLTLSGNAASGDHVLLPPRIGDSADFTFGAWVYWNGGANWQRIFDLGTGTDKYLFLSPAAGSGNVRFAIKNSGAELTLDHNAPLPVNTWTHVAVTLSGNTGKLFINGAAVDSDNGININPIDLGTTTNYLGKSQFAADPLFSGLLDDVQFIDHALSDSEVAAMSTNVPPQFPVTTITGTPATQGVPYSGTLAGSATDQGDTLTYSKFSGPAWLTIAADGTLGGTPGFNEEGIHQFIVYATDSAGATASALLTIQLPSVNGNGTWIHDGGGEWSHPANWNNGFPANGSGLVANFSTINLLADATVNLDAARTIGSMQFGDTSGGQSWTLASAGGKMLTMESVATPTIVVNQSTATIALSLGGTNLNKSGPGTLVLAGDNSFSGILNIDTSSTSSNEGVVRLAHPNAAPFSSIFIRSNNAGVSTLELDGTLGPVIAPGVITLSGRGSTTIPAIRNLSGNNTLGGTISAQSGGAEYRIESNGGRLELKGFPSIALRAEVTGTRTFTLQGSGDGLVSGRIENGNGTVNLAKTGTGSWELGVTNPYTGTTTVSQGTLVVNGTTGTGATTVSNGGVLGGRGTVRNNLTANSGSKVRAGAQGFPISADVSFSLIDNFQTYPAGAIGATPNTTGNLWTGVQNGTANAVIVEADENRSLAVNGLNATNGWRGAITNLQTGRPSDFSLPHGQTGTYFFRIRRTGSANTDVIFGLSDRPAVTTATPGNDTASPWDEYAIMLSIAGNSANSMLRAFDTGDGDVNVTSIATTQWLNVWIVADNAAKTFRIATSTGDAPG
;
A
#
# COMPACT_ATOMS: atom_id res chain seq x y z
N ILE A 1 -12.26 6.40 5.95
CA ILE A 1 -11.34 6.48 7.12
C ILE A 1 -11.15 5.06 7.63
N SER A 2 -9.95 4.49 7.55
CA SER A 2 -9.67 3.07 7.84
C SER A 2 -9.21 2.81 9.28
N PHE A 3 -8.76 3.83 10.01
CA PHE A 3 -8.59 3.81 11.47
C PHE A 3 -8.50 5.25 12.01
N ILE A 4 -8.81 5.42 13.29
CA ILE A 4 -8.57 6.65 14.04
C ILE A 4 -7.61 6.27 15.16
N ARG A 5 -6.46 6.94 15.25
CA ARG A 5 -5.51 6.77 16.34
C ARG A 5 -5.44 8.06 17.15
N ILE A 6 -5.60 7.94 18.47
CA ILE A 6 -5.57 9.06 19.41
C ILE A 6 -4.20 9.05 20.08
N PHE A 7 -3.53 10.19 20.07
CA PHE A 7 -2.21 10.36 20.69
C PHE A 7 -2.24 11.48 21.72
N PRO A 8 -1.37 11.43 22.75
CA PRO A 8 -1.11 12.59 23.59
C PRO A 8 -0.68 13.76 22.71
N TRP A 9 -1.41 14.87 22.82
CA TRP A 9 -1.06 16.10 22.15
C TRP A 9 0.24 16.67 22.73
N ARG A 10 1.20 17.01 21.87
CA ARG A 10 2.45 17.65 22.25
C ARG A 10 2.58 19.02 21.58
N TRP A 11 3.09 19.97 22.34
CA TRP A 11 3.43 21.30 21.84
C TRP A 11 4.79 21.28 21.12
N THR A 12 4.87 20.51 20.03
CA THR A 12 6.12 20.31 19.28
C THR A 12 6.41 21.52 18.38
N GLY A 13 7.57 22.15 18.56
CA GLY A 13 8.13 23.18 17.68
C GLY A 13 8.79 22.61 16.43
N LYS A 14 9.05 23.44 15.41
CA LYS A 14 9.75 23.03 14.18
C LYS A 14 11.16 22.50 14.47
N LYS A 15 11.86 23.13 15.43
CA LYS A 15 13.27 22.84 15.78
C LYS A 15 13.43 21.55 16.59
N GLY A 16 14.18 20.62 16.03
CA GLY A 16 14.60 19.36 16.65
C GLY A 16 16.12 19.22 16.73
N MET A 17 16.59 18.02 17.05
CA MET A 17 18.01 17.68 17.01
C MET A 17 18.25 16.27 16.48
N ALA A 18 19.26 16.12 15.60
CA ALA A 18 19.74 14.83 15.16
C ALA A 18 20.81 14.31 16.15
N GLY A 19 20.62 13.10 16.66
CA GLY A 19 21.49 12.45 17.64
C GLY A 19 21.20 12.77 19.10
N ASN A 20 21.94 12.11 19.99
CA ASN A 20 21.71 12.11 21.45
C ASN A 20 22.32 13.33 22.17
N ILE A 21 22.12 14.54 21.64
CA ILE A 21 22.73 15.79 22.18
C ILE A 21 21.74 16.94 22.42
N SER A 22 20.44 16.64 22.41
CA SER A 22 19.33 17.60 22.54
C SER A 22 19.33 18.43 23.84
N SER A 23 19.93 17.92 24.92
CA SER A 23 20.01 18.62 26.21
C SER A 23 20.67 20.00 26.08
N GLY A 24 20.01 21.04 26.61
CA GLY A 24 20.51 22.42 26.60
C GLY A 24 20.32 23.20 25.29
N LEU A 25 19.75 22.59 24.23
CA LEU A 25 19.55 23.22 22.91
C LEU A 25 18.12 23.77 22.67
N ASN A 26 17.24 23.67 23.68
CA ASN A 26 15.85 24.15 23.62
C ASN A 26 15.09 23.60 22.39
N VAL A 27 15.13 22.27 22.22
CA VAL A 27 14.43 21.54 21.16
C VAL A 27 13.21 20.81 21.72
N ARG A 28 12.22 20.54 20.86
CA ARG A 28 10.96 19.86 21.24
C ARG A 28 10.77 18.50 20.57
N TRP A 29 11.71 18.10 19.73
CA TRP A 29 11.79 16.75 19.21
C TRP A 29 13.23 16.34 18.90
N ASP A 30 13.51 15.05 18.90
CA ASP A 30 14.81 14.48 18.52
C ASP A 30 14.66 13.11 17.85
N TYR A 31 15.67 12.72 17.07
CA TYR A 31 15.83 11.35 16.54
C TYR A 31 17.31 10.97 16.55
N ASN A 32 17.62 9.67 16.51
CA ASN A 32 19.00 9.17 16.66
C ASN A 32 19.29 7.93 15.80
N TRP A 33 18.67 7.85 14.61
CA TRP A 33 18.82 6.71 13.69
C TRP A 33 18.37 5.34 14.26
N ASN A 34 17.57 5.35 15.34
CA ASN A 34 17.15 4.15 16.05
C ASN A 34 15.67 4.23 16.49
N ILE A 35 15.23 3.23 17.26
CA ILE A 35 13.94 3.16 17.96
C ILE A 35 14.14 2.88 19.46
N ASP A 36 15.25 3.30 20.05
CA ASP A 36 15.66 2.88 21.41
C ASP A 36 15.09 3.75 22.54
N ARG A 37 14.30 4.77 22.21
CA ARG A 37 13.74 5.72 23.19
C ARG A 37 12.22 5.89 23.06
N ASN A 38 11.63 6.44 24.12
CA ASN A 38 10.23 6.81 24.16
C ASN A 38 10.09 8.32 24.14
N SER A 39 8.98 8.80 23.58
CA SER A 39 8.60 10.21 23.72
C SER A 39 8.23 10.50 25.17
N ILE A 40 8.60 11.68 25.65
CA ILE A 40 8.20 12.21 26.96
C ILE A 40 7.16 13.31 26.77
N LEU A 41 6.71 13.93 27.87
CA LEU A 41 5.67 14.96 27.82
C LEU A 41 6.10 16.19 27.00
N ASP A 42 7.34 16.64 27.24
CA ASP A 42 7.85 17.92 26.69
C ASP A 42 8.72 17.78 25.43
N THR A 43 9.09 16.55 25.07
CA THR A 43 9.94 16.26 23.90
C THR A 43 9.45 15.01 23.19
N GLU A 44 9.20 15.13 21.89
CA GLU A 44 8.87 14.01 21.02
C GLU A 44 10.13 13.31 20.52
N TYR A 45 10.27 12.02 20.81
CA TYR A 45 11.26 11.18 20.16
C TYR A 45 10.65 10.62 18.88
N VAL A 46 11.35 10.77 17.74
CA VAL A 46 10.90 10.30 16.43
C VAL A 46 11.71 9.06 16.01
N PRO A 47 11.08 7.86 16.03
CA PRO A 47 11.66 6.64 15.49
C PRO A 47 11.96 6.75 13.99
N ILE A 48 12.90 5.94 13.50
CA ILE A 48 13.24 5.82 12.08
C ILE A 48 13.45 4.36 11.70
N ARG A 49 13.02 3.97 10.51
CA ARG A 49 13.41 2.72 9.87
C ARG A 49 14.70 2.96 9.08
N ALA A 50 15.85 2.94 9.75
CA ALA A 50 17.11 3.40 9.18
C ALA A 50 17.54 2.63 7.91
N THR A 51 17.34 1.31 7.89
CA THR A 51 17.59 0.44 6.71
C THR A 51 16.36 -0.42 6.39
N ARG A 52 16.38 -1.18 5.29
CA ARG A 52 15.25 -2.02 4.86
C ARG A 52 14.67 -2.89 5.98
N TRP A 53 15.53 -3.41 6.84
CA TRP A 53 15.18 -4.41 7.87
C TRP A 53 15.43 -3.98 9.31
N TRP A 54 15.98 -2.79 9.53
CA TRP A 54 16.40 -2.36 10.86
C TRP A 54 16.14 -0.87 11.09
N PRO A 55 15.73 -0.49 12.32
CA PRO A 55 15.32 -1.33 13.44
C PRO A 55 13.94 -2.01 13.25
N ASP A 56 13.62 -3.05 14.03
CA ASP A 56 12.35 -3.81 13.94
C ASP A 56 11.12 -2.96 14.31
N LEU A 57 10.14 -2.89 13.41
CA LEU A 57 8.93 -2.08 13.55
C LEU A 57 7.80 -2.77 14.32
N ASN A 58 7.96 -4.04 14.71
CA ASN A 58 7.00 -4.72 15.58
C ASN A 58 7.09 -4.22 17.02
N GLN A 59 6.57 -3.01 17.26
CA GLN A 59 6.64 -2.30 18.53
C GLN A 59 5.24 -1.95 19.06
N ASN A 60 5.12 -1.80 20.38
CA ASN A 60 3.96 -1.14 20.97
C ASN A 60 4.12 0.38 20.85
N TRP A 61 3.66 0.94 19.72
CA TRP A 61 3.80 2.36 19.41
C TRP A 61 3.08 3.28 20.40
N ASN A 62 1.98 2.82 21.00
CA ASN A 62 1.26 3.57 22.04
C ASN A 62 2.11 3.72 23.30
N LEU A 63 2.75 2.64 23.76
CA LEU A 63 3.63 2.67 24.93
C LEU A 63 4.86 3.56 24.70
N ARG A 64 5.36 3.61 23.46
CA ARG A 64 6.47 4.50 23.09
C ARG A 64 6.06 5.97 23.01
N GLY A 65 4.77 6.24 22.88
CA GLY A 65 4.21 7.57 22.69
C GLY A 65 4.66 8.22 21.37
N ALA A 66 5.09 7.45 20.38
CA ALA A 66 5.55 7.93 19.09
C ALA A 66 4.36 8.17 18.15
N ASN A 67 4.38 9.30 17.44
CA ASN A 67 3.31 9.69 16.52
C ASN A 67 3.78 9.70 15.06
N HIS A 68 5.10 9.72 14.85
CA HIS A 68 5.76 9.82 13.55
C HIS A 68 6.79 8.70 13.38
N LEU A 69 7.08 8.36 12.13
CA LEU A 69 8.14 7.42 11.73
C LEU A 69 8.86 7.99 10.51
N LEU A 70 10.19 8.08 10.57
CA LEU A 70 11.02 8.42 9.41
C LEU A 70 11.31 7.18 8.57
N GLY A 71 11.37 7.37 7.24
CA GLY A 71 11.77 6.35 6.28
C GLY A 71 13.29 6.06 6.28
N TYR A 72 13.76 5.33 5.27
CA TYR A 72 15.17 4.90 5.18
C TYR A 72 16.16 6.07 5.13
N ASN A 73 17.31 5.90 5.78
CA ASN A 73 18.37 6.90 5.84
C ASN A 73 19.30 6.78 4.62
N GLU A 74 19.43 7.84 3.84
CA GLU A 74 20.32 7.97 2.69
C GLU A 74 20.32 6.76 1.74
N PRO A 75 19.15 6.35 1.22
CA PRO A 75 19.01 5.15 0.38
C PRO A 75 19.79 5.19 -0.94
N ASP A 76 20.18 6.39 -1.39
CA ASP A 76 20.98 6.63 -2.58
C ASP A 76 22.49 6.43 -2.36
N SER A 77 22.94 6.24 -1.11
CA SER A 77 24.35 6.06 -0.76
C SER A 77 24.68 4.62 -0.40
N VAL A 78 25.84 4.14 -0.89
CA VAL A 78 26.35 2.77 -0.64
C VAL A 78 26.79 2.54 0.80
N ASP A 79 27.15 3.61 1.51
CA ASP A 79 27.63 3.56 2.89
C ASP A 79 26.50 3.65 3.93
N GLN A 80 25.24 3.69 3.47
CA GLN A 80 24.05 3.97 4.27
C GLN A 80 23.02 2.85 4.10
N SER A 81 21.73 3.16 3.88
CA SER A 81 20.73 2.12 3.70
C SER A 81 20.81 1.40 2.34
N ASN A 82 21.46 2.02 1.34
CA ASN A 82 21.78 1.43 0.03
C ASN A 82 20.65 0.57 -0.56
N ILE A 83 19.51 1.19 -0.85
CA ILE A 83 18.30 0.50 -1.27
C ILE A 83 17.79 1.06 -2.61
N ALA A 84 17.47 0.16 -3.55
CA ALA A 84 16.85 0.55 -4.80
C ALA A 84 15.40 1.03 -4.58
N VAL A 85 14.92 1.95 -5.41
CA VAL A 85 13.57 2.50 -5.29
C VAL A 85 12.50 1.41 -5.30
N GLY A 86 12.58 0.43 -6.22
CA GLY A 86 11.58 -0.64 -6.30
C GLY A 86 11.51 -1.51 -5.03
N ASP A 87 12.65 -1.71 -4.37
CA ASP A 87 12.73 -2.43 -3.09
C ASP A 87 12.14 -1.61 -1.93
N ALA A 88 12.39 -0.30 -1.92
CA ALA A 88 11.78 0.63 -0.96
C ALA A 88 10.25 0.67 -1.12
N ILE A 89 9.74 0.69 -2.36
CA ILE A 89 8.30 0.63 -2.66
C ILE A 89 7.70 -0.70 -2.20
N TRP A 90 8.36 -1.81 -2.52
CA TRP A 90 7.87 -3.14 -2.17
C TRP A 90 7.79 -3.35 -0.64
N SER A 91 8.74 -2.79 0.12
CA SER A 91 8.76 -2.90 1.60
C SER A 91 8.06 -1.76 2.34
N TRP A 92 7.57 -0.74 1.62
CA TRP A 92 6.84 0.39 2.20
C TRP A 92 5.62 0.01 3.05
N PRO A 93 4.83 -1.03 2.68
CA PRO A 93 3.71 -1.47 3.52
C PRO A 93 4.08 -1.80 4.97
N ASP A 94 5.33 -2.22 5.25
CA ASP A 94 5.80 -2.48 6.62
C ASP A 94 5.78 -1.21 7.48
N LEU A 95 6.21 -0.07 6.92
CA LEU A 95 6.17 1.22 7.60
C LEU A 95 4.73 1.69 7.79
N LEU A 96 3.88 1.47 6.79
CA LEU A 96 2.46 1.83 6.85
C LEU A 96 1.70 1.00 7.91
N GLY A 97 2.06 -0.27 8.08
CA GLY A 97 1.49 -1.17 9.09
C GLY A 97 1.66 -0.69 10.52
N THR A 98 2.62 0.21 10.79
CA THR A 98 2.76 0.84 12.12
C THR A 98 1.58 1.72 12.49
N GLY A 99 0.84 2.26 11.51
CA GLY A 99 -0.24 3.23 11.70
C GLY A 99 0.22 4.63 12.13
N LEU A 100 1.53 4.91 12.08
CA LEU A 100 2.11 6.22 12.39
C LEU A 100 2.01 7.17 11.19
N ARG A 101 2.33 8.44 11.40
CA ARG A 101 2.56 9.40 10.30
C ARG A 101 3.96 9.18 9.72
N VAL A 102 4.04 8.72 8.48
CA VAL A 102 5.28 8.19 7.87
C VAL A 102 5.88 9.20 6.89
N GLY A 103 7.14 9.56 7.11
CA GLY A 103 7.94 10.39 6.21
C GLY A 103 8.63 9.56 5.14
N SER A 104 8.88 10.15 3.97
CA SER A 104 9.70 9.51 2.92
C SER A 104 11.06 9.04 3.45
N PRO A 105 11.76 8.14 2.73
CA PRO A 105 13.20 8.02 2.88
C PRO A 105 13.88 9.38 2.69
N ALA A 106 14.99 9.60 3.39
CA ALA A 106 15.75 10.85 3.38
C ALA A 106 17.07 10.63 2.62
N PRO A 107 17.13 10.88 1.30
CA PRO A 107 18.37 10.76 0.56
C PRO A 107 19.38 11.84 0.91
N THR A 108 20.63 11.63 0.50
CA THR A 108 21.66 12.68 0.54
C THR A 108 21.18 13.93 -0.20
N ASP A 109 21.82 15.08 0.04
CA ASP A 109 21.46 16.33 -0.65
C ASP A 109 21.80 16.34 -2.17
N GLY A 110 22.44 15.28 -2.68
CA GLY A 110 22.59 14.94 -4.10
C GLY A 110 21.58 13.93 -4.65
N GLY A 111 20.86 13.21 -3.78
CA GLY A 111 20.00 12.08 -4.12
C GLY A 111 18.56 12.42 -4.55
N LEU A 112 18.28 13.64 -4.99
CA LEU A 112 16.91 14.07 -5.34
C LEU A 112 16.28 13.22 -6.46
N ASN A 113 17.06 12.69 -7.40
CA ASN A 113 16.54 11.78 -8.42
C ASN A 113 15.98 10.48 -7.82
N TRP A 114 16.63 9.96 -6.77
CA TRP A 114 16.14 8.82 -6.03
C TRP A 114 14.82 9.17 -5.32
N LEU A 115 14.78 10.32 -4.64
CA LEU A 115 13.57 10.81 -3.95
C LEU A 115 12.39 10.92 -4.90
N TYR A 116 12.57 11.60 -6.03
CA TYR A 116 11.48 11.85 -6.97
C TYR A 116 10.98 10.57 -7.62
N SER A 117 11.88 9.64 -7.95
CA SER A 117 11.49 8.31 -8.45
C SER A 117 10.69 7.52 -7.41
N PHE A 118 11.09 7.58 -6.13
CA PHE A 118 10.33 6.96 -5.05
C PHE A 118 8.95 7.59 -4.88
N MET A 119 8.85 8.93 -4.85
CA MET A 119 7.57 9.62 -4.72
C MET A 119 6.62 9.30 -5.89
N ASP A 120 7.12 9.32 -7.12
CA ASP A 120 6.31 9.01 -8.31
C ASP A 120 5.78 7.56 -8.26
N GLN A 121 6.60 6.59 -7.85
CA GLN A 121 6.19 5.19 -7.73
C GLN A 121 5.24 4.96 -6.54
N ALA A 122 5.45 5.65 -5.41
CA ALA A 122 4.57 5.56 -4.25
C ALA A 122 3.18 6.12 -4.58
N ASP A 123 3.11 7.29 -5.24
CA ASP A 123 1.85 7.89 -5.68
C ASP A 123 1.15 7.01 -6.72
N ALA A 124 1.89 6.43 -7.69
CA ALA A 124 1.33 5.50 -8.67
C ALA A 124 0.76 4.22 -8.02
N ALA A 125 1.42 3.72 -6.96
CA ALA A 125 0.96 2.60 -6.16
C ALA A 125 -0.11 2.99 -5.12
N LYS A 126 -0.51 4.27 -5.05
CA LYS A 126 -1.45 4.83 -4.06
C LYS A 126 -1.02 4.58 -2.61
N LEU A 127 0.29 4.52 -2.38
CA LEU A 127 0.87 4.37 -1.06
C LEU A 127 0.89 5.71 -0.33
N ARG A 128 0.67 5.68 0.99
CA ARG A 128 0.69 6.88 1.83
C ARG A 128 2.13 7.33 2.09
N VAL A 129 2.42 8.60 1.85
CA VAL A 129 3.63 9.30 2.30
C VAL A 129 3.18 10.66 2.82
N ASP A 130 3.28 10.87 4.13
CA ASP A 130 2.62 12.00 4.80
C ASP A 130 3.45 13.29 4.77
N PHE A 131 4.77 13.16 4.69
CA PHE A 131 5.72 14.26 4.56
C PHE A 131 7.00 13.77 3.86
N VAL A 132 7.80 14.70 3.35
CA VAL A 132 9.05 14.39 2.64
C VAL A 132 10.23 14.78 3.52
N ALA A 133 11.12 13.82 3.78
CA ALA A 133 12.35 14.02 4.53
C ALA A 133 13.53 14.28 3.58
N VAL A 134 14.39 15.24 3.93
CA VAL A 134 15.58 15.61 3.15
C VAL A 134 16.77 15.96 4.04
N HIS A 135 17.97 15.74 3.51
CA HIS A 135 19.23 16.23 4.08
C HIS A 135 19.76 17.45 3.34
N TYR A 136 20.55 18.30 4.00
CA TYR A 136 21.20 19.47 3.39
C TYR A 136 22.56 19.80 4.01
N TYR A 137 23.64 19.65 3.25
CA TYR A 137 25.00 19.89 3.70
C TYR A 137 25.78 20.84 2.80
N ARG A 138 25.12 21.62 1.93
CA ARG A 138 25.81 22.45 0.93
C ARG A 138 26.49 23.67 1.56
N SER A 139 27.71 23.96 1.13
CA SER A 139 28.40 25.21 1.45
C SER A 139 28.20 26.27 0.35
N TYR A 140 28.39 27.53 0.73
CA TYR A 140 28.26 28.67 -0.16
C TYR A 140 29.65 29.22 -0.54
N ALA A 141 29.76 29.85 -1.71
CA ALA A 141 31.04 30.29 -2.27
C ALA A 141 31.80 31.29 -1.37
N SER A 142 31.08 32.05 -0.54
CA SER A 142 31.63 32.94 0.47
C SER A 142 31.14 32.56 1.86
N ALA A 143 32.06 32.23 2.76
CA ALA A 143 31.73 31.86 4.15
C ALA A 143 31.18 33.03 4.99
N SER A 144 31.32 34.27 4.52
CA SER A 144 30.75 35.48 5.16
C SER A 144 29.39 35.88 4.61
N ASP A 145 28.91 35.27 3.51
CA ASP A 145 27.63 35.60 2.89
C ASP A 145 26.51 34.69 3.41
N SER A 146 26.04 34.99 4.63
CA SER A 146 24.95 34.26 5.26
C SER A 146 23.62 34.37 4.48
N ASP A 147 23.38 35.44 3.74
CA ASP A 147 22.14 35.63 2.95
C ASP A 147 22.14 34.74 1.71
N GLY A 148 23.27 34.66 1.01
CA GLY A 148 23.47 33.75 -0.12
C GLY A 148 23.30 32.29 0.29
N ALA A 149 23.95 31.88 1.40
CA ALA A 149 23.81 30.53 1.93
C ALA A 149 22.37 30.18 2.33
N THR A 150 21.66 31.12 2.99
CA THR A 150 20.27 30.93 3.41
C THR A 150 19.32 30.87 2.22
N THR A 151 19.54 31.72 1.20
CA THR A 151 18.74 31.73 -0.04
C THR A 151 18.93 30.44 -0.83
N GLN A 152 20.16 29.92 -0.91
CA GLN A 152 20.45 28.63 -1.54
C GLN A 152 19.66 27.50 -0.87
N PHE A 153 19.64 27.48 0.47
CA PHE A 153 18.91 26.47 1.23
C PHE A 153 17.39 26.58 1.03
N TYR A 154 16.83 27.80 1.10
CA TYR A 154 15.42 28.02 0.81
C TYR A 154 15.02 27.52 -0.58
N ASN A 155 15.82 27.84 -1.61
CA ASN A 155 15.53 27.44 -3.00
C ASN A 155 15.59 25.92 -3.18
N PHE A 156 16.52 25.24 -2.52
CA PHE A 156 16.57 23.77 -2.50
C PHE A 156 15.26 23.19 -1.93
N LEU A 157 14.86 23.65 -0.73
CA LEU A 157 13.63 23.17 -0.09
C LEU A 157 12.38 23.51 -0.89
N LYS A 158 12.29 24.73 -1.42
CA LYS A 158 11.16 25.17 -2.26
C LYS A 158 11.05 24.30 -3.52
N GLY A 159 12.17 23.95 -4.15
CA GLY A 159 12.20 23.05 -5.30
C GLY A 159 11.65 21.66 -4.99
N VAL A 160 12.06 21.08 -3.85
CA VAL A 160 11.53 19.77 -3.40
C VAL A 160 10.04 19.86 -3.10
N HIS A 161 9.61 20.85 -2.33
CA HIS A 161 8.19 21.05 -2.01
C HIS A 161 7.35 21.27 -3.28
N ASP A 162 7.84 22.06 -4.23
CA ASP A 162 7.12 22.30 -5.49
C ASP A 162 7.00 21.03 -6.33
N ARG A 163 7.97 20.11 -6.25
CA ARG A 163 7.93 18.84 -6.98
C ARG A 163 7.03 17.80 -6.31
N THR A 164 6.96 17.76 -4.99
CA THR A 164 6.27 16.70 -4.25
C THR A 164 4.90 17.12 -3.69
N LYS A 165 4.67 18.42 -3.51
CA LYS A 165 3.45 18.99 -2.90
C LYS A 165 3.14 18.40 -1.52
N ARG A 166 4.17 18.08 -0.74
CA ARG A 166 4.08 17.55 0.63
C ARG A 166 4.87 18.42 1.61
N PRO A 167 4.45 18.52 2.89
CA PRO A 167 5.24 19.17 3.94
C PRO A 167 6.65 18.59 4.01
N LEU A 168 7.64 19.42 4.32
CA LEU A 168 9.04 19.02 4.40
C LEU A 168 9.54 18.89 5.83
N TRP A 169 10.31 17.84 6.08
CA TRP A 169 11.14 17.67 7.26
C TRP A 169 12.61 17.68 6.83
N VAL A 170 13.38 18.62 7.36
CA VAL A 170 14.83 18.66 7.15
C VAL A 170 15.48 17.88 8.28
N THR A 171 15.63 16.57 8.11
CA THR A 171 16.07 15.67 9.18
C THR A 171 17.55 15.80 9.51
N GLU A 172 18.35 16.23 8.54
CA GLU A 172 19.74 16.61 8.78
C GLU A 172 20.09 17.85 7.98
N TRP A 173 20.71 18.82 8.64
CA TRP A 173 21.34 19.92 7.92
C TRP A 173 22.54 20.51 8.67
N ASN A 174 23.44 21.13 7.92
CA ASN A 174 24.46 22.03 8.44
C ASN A 174 24.91 23.03 7.35
N ASN A 175 25.56 24.14 7.74
CA ASN A 175 26.13 25.15 6.83
C ASN A 175 27.45 24.64 6.23
N GLY A 176 27.33 23.67 5.32
CA GLY A 176 28.47 22.92 4.82
C GLY A 176 28.84 21.72 5.68
N ALA A 177 29.85 20.98 5.23
CA ALA A 177 30.47 19.87 5.93
C ALA A 177 31.94 19.71 5.48
N ASN A 178 32.71 18.87 6.15
CA ASN A 178 34.12 18.59 5.83
C ASN A 178 34.32 17.94 4.44
N TRP A 179 33.26 17.44 3.80
CA TRP A 179 33.28 16.96 2.41
C TRP A 179 32.84 18.01 1.38
N THR A 180 32.54 19.24 1.81
CA THR A 180 32.17 20.32 0.88
C THR A 180 33.37 21.10 0.37
N THR A 181 33.20 21.79 -0.76
CA THR A 181 34.30 22.48 -1.46
C THR A 181 34.38 23.99 -1.20
N GLY A 182 33.37 24.59 -0.58
CA GLY A 182 33.38 26.00 -0.17
C GLY A 182 34.32 26.27 1.02
N PRO A 183 34.72 27.55 1.23
CA PRO A 183 35.62 27.92 2.33
C PRO A 183 34.98 27.66 3.70
N ASP A 184 35.80 27.27 4.68
CA ASP A 184 35.33 27.09 6.05
C ASP A 184 34.99 28.43 6.72
N PRO A 185 33.83 28.53 7.39
CA PRO A 185 33.50 29.70 8.18
C PRO A 185 34.34 29.73 9.46
N THR A 186 34.53 30.92 10.03
CA THR A 186 34.87 31.06 11.44
C THR A 186 33.68 30.67 12.33
N LEU A 187 33.91 30.39 13.61
CA LEU A 187 32.83 30.10 14.58
C LEU A 187 31.74 31.20 14.60
N ALA A 188 32.14 32.46 14.47
CA ALA A 188 31.23 33.60 14.45
C ALA A 188 30.42 33.66 13.14
N GLN A 189 31.05 33.44 11.99
CA GLN A 189 30.36 33.37 10.70
C GLN A 189 29.38 32.21 10.67
N ASN A 190 29.77 31.04 11.19
CA ASN A 190 28.87 29.89 11.25
C ASN A 190 27.66 30.17 12.13
N ALA A 191 27.86 30.78 13.31
CA ALA A 191 26.76 31.17 14.19
C ALA A 191 25.79 32.16 13.52
N ALA A 192 26.31 33.15 12.78
CA ALA A 192 25.49 34.11 12.05
C ALA A 192 24.67 33.44 10.93
N THR A 193 25.27 32.52 10.17
CA THR A 193 24.58 31.79 9.10
C THR A 193 23.53 30.83 9.65
N VAL A 194 23.85 30.06 10.70
CA VAL A 194 22.90 29.17 11.39
C VAL A 194 21.69 29.96 11.91
N ALA A 195 21.90 31.15 12.49
CA ALA A 195 20.81 32.00 12.96
C ALA A 195 19.86 32.43 11.83
N LYS A 196 20.39 32.80 10.65
CA LYS A 196 19.57 33.15 9.47
C LYS A 196 18.87 31.94 8.85
N MET A 197 19.52 30.79 8.79
CA MET A 197 18.90 29.55 8.31
C MET A 197 17.73 29.11 9.20
N ILE A 198 17.85 29.23 10.53
CA ILE A 198 16.74 28.98 11.46
C ILE A 198 15.57 29.91 11.17
N GLU A 199 15.83 31.22 11.05
CA GLU A 199 14.79 32.20 10.75
C GLU A 199 14.08 31.90 9.42
N MET A 200 14.82 31.46 8.39
CA MET A 200 14.25 31.02 7.12
C MET A 200 13.38 29.77 7.28
N LEU A 201 13.86 28.73 7.99
CA LEU A 201 13.12 27.49 8.23
C LEU A 201 11.84 27.73 9.05
N ASP A 202 11.91 28.64 10.02
CA ASP A 202 10.77 29.04 10.84
C ASP A 202 9.70 29.75 10.00
N ASN A 203 10.11 30.64 9.10
CA ASN A 203 9.22 31.42 8.25
C ASN A 203 8.73 30.67 6.98
N ALA A 204 9.37 29.57 6.59
CA ALA A 204 8.94 28.76 5.45
C ALA A 204 7.68 27.93 5.80
N PRO A 205 6.50 28.21 5.21
CA PRO A 205 5.25 27.55 5.59
C PRO A 205 5.18 26.08 5.18
N PHE A 206 6.01 25.66 4.21
CA PHE A 206 6.11 24.28 3.75
C PHE A 206 7.13 23.45 4.54
N VAL A 207 7.92 24.07 5.42
CA VAL A 207 8.82 23.36 6.34
C VAL A 207 8.08 23.12 7.64
N GLU A 208 7.84 21.86 7.94
CA GLU A 208 7.14 21.44 9.15
C GLU A 208 8.12 21.22 10.30
N ARG A 209 9.30 20.62 10.04
CA ARG A 209 10.33 20.37 11.05
C ARG A 209 11.73 20.43 10.47
N TYR A 210 12.71 20.69 11.34
CA TYR A 210 14.13 20.64 10.98
C TYR A 210 15.01 20.24 12.17
N SER A 211 16.12 19.56 11.90
CA SER A 211 17.11 19.15 12.91
C SER A 211 18.53 19.27 12.37
N LEU A 212 19.37 20.02 13.08
CA LEU A 212 20.78 20.20 12.72
C LEU A 212 21.58 18.93 13.06
N TYR A 213 22.55 18.58 12.22
CA TYR A 213 23.48 17.47 12.45
C TYR A 213 24.86 17.99 12.89
N ASN A 214 25.35 17.53 14.04
CA ASN A 214 26.50 18.14 14.73
C ASN A 214 27.86 17.66 14.20
N TRP A 215 27.99 16.39 13.80
CA TRP A 215 29.29 15.74 13.56
C TRP A 215 29.75 15.85 12.11
N VAL A 216 29.93 17.08 11.63
CA VAL A 216 30.53 17.36 10.31
C VAL A 216 31.94 17.92 10.42
N GLU A 217 32.15 18.91 11.29
CA GLU A 217 33.43 19.58 11.51
C GLU A 217 33.36 20.49 12.75
N ASP A 218 34.47 20.70 13.45
CA ASP A 218 34.53 21.44 14.72
C ASP A 218 33.95 22.86 14.63
N VAL A 219 34.22 23.59 13.54
CA VAL A 219 33.69 24.95 13.36
C VAL A 219 32.18 25.01 13.10
N ARG A 220 31.60 23.87 12.73
CA ARG A 220 30.18 23.69 12.37
C ARG A 220 29.35 23.00 13.45
N ARG A 221 29.97 22.57 14.55
CA ARG A 221 29.29 21.98 15.70
C ARG A 221 28.39 23.00 16.38
N VAL A 222 27.29 22.53 16.96
CA VAL A 222 26.48 23.26 17.95
C VAL A 222 26.88 22.90 19.38
N LYS A 223 27.47 21.73 19.58
CA LYS A 223 27.85 21.24 20.91
C LYS A 223 29.17 20.48 20.87
N TRP A 224 30.02 20.77 21.86
CA TRP A 224 31.24 20.04 22.14
C TRP A 224 30.96 18.72 22.87
N ASP A 225 31.93 17.81 22.86
CA ASP A 225 31.79 16.48 23.46
C ASP A 225 31.72 16.54 24.99
N ASP A 226 32.23 17.61 25.61
CA ASP A 226 32.07 17.91 27.05
C ASP A 226 30.67 18.46 27.43
N GLY A 227 29.83 18.69 26.42
CA GLY A 227 28.47 19.17 26.56
C GLY A 227 28.31 20.69 26.54
N SER A 228 29.39 21.47 26.43
CA SER A 228 29.33 22.92 26.29
C SER A 228 28.89 23.36 24.88
N LEU A 229 28.21 24.51 24.79
CA LEU A 229 27.67 25.01 23.52
C LEU A 229 28.71 25.83 22.76
N THR A 230 28.76 25.66 21.43
CA THR A 230 29.50 26.58 20.54
C THR A 230 28.72 27.89 20.35
N ALA A 231 29.31 28.87 19.66
CA ALA A 231 28.58 30.08 19.26
C ALA A 231 27.34 29.75 18.40
N ALA A 232 27.43 28.76 17.51
CA ALA A 232 26.29 28.27 16.74
C ALA A 232 25.28 27.54 17.63
N GLY A 233 25.72 26.81 18.66
CA GLY A 233 24.84 26.18 19.64
C GLY A 233 24.07 27.18 20.50
N VAL A 234 24.69 28.29 20.88
CA VAL A 234 24.03 29.40 21.56
C VAL A 234 22.96 30.00 20.65
N ALA A 235 23.29 30.29 19.39
CA ALA A 235 22.31 30.76 18.41
C ALA A 235 21.15 29.75 18.20
N TYR A 236 21.47 28.46 18.08
CA TYR A 236 20.49 27.39 17.93
C TYR A 236 19.57 27.28 19.14
N ARG A 237 20.09 27.41 20.37
CA ARG A 237 19.31 27.40 21.62
C ARG A 237 18.38 28.60 21.72
N ASP A 238 18.90 29.80 21.48
CA ASP A 238 18.23 31.07 21.78
C ASP A 238 17.15 31.45 20.75
N LYS A 239 17.26 30.95 19.51
CA LYS A 239 16.19 31.08 18.51
C LYS A 239 15.05 30.11 18.81
N VAL A 240 13.99 30.58 19.46
CA VAL A 240 12.78 29.80 19.73
C VAL A 240 12.02 29.58 18.43
N SER A 241 11.75 28.32 18.06
CA SER A 241 11.00 27.99 16.85
C SER A 241 9.48 28.02 17.09
N PRO A 242 8.68 28.35 16.07
CA PRO A 242 7.23 28.24 16.14
C PRO A 242 6.80 26.77 16.18
N LEU A 243 5.52 26.53 16.44
CA LEU A 243 4.93 25.19 16.39
C LEU A 243 5.12 24.56 14.99
N ALA A 244 5.37 23.25 14.98
CA ALA A 244 5.62 22.48 13.76
C ALA A 244 4.43 22.45 12.81
N TYR A 245 3.22 22.72 13.30
CA TYR A 245 1.99 22.64 12.53
C TYR A 245 1.17 23.93 12.70
N THR A 246 0.56 24.36 11.60
CA THR A 246 -0.41 25.45 11.62
C THR A 246 -1.68 24.95 12.28
N GLN A 247 -1.83 25.24 13.57
CA GLN A 247 -3.13 25.12 14.23
C GLN A 247 -4.06 26.17 13.60
N VAL A 248 -4.98 25.71 12.76
CA VAL A 248 -6.16 26.50 12.45
C VAL A 248 -7.08 26.32 13.64
N LEU A 249 -7.38 27.41 14.34
CA LEU A 249 -8.44 27.40 15.34
C LEU A 249 -9.73 27.03 14.59
N PRO A 250 -10.44 25.96 14.97
CA PRO A 250 -11.69 25.63 14.31
C PRO A 250 -12.62 26.85 14.42
N ASP A 251 -13.37 27.13 13.36
CA ASP A 251 -14.45 28.11 13.44
C ASP A 251 -15.55 27.50 14.31
N VAL A 252 -15.55 27.88 15.58
CA VAL A 252 -16.43 27.28 16.59
C VAL A 252 -17.72 28.10 16.61
N GLN A 253 -18.80 27.51 16.06
CA GLN A 253 -20.07 28.20 15.87
C GLN A 253 -21.03 28.16 17.08
N THR A 254 -20.58 27.72 18.26
CA THR A 254 -21.51 27.33 19.34
C THR A 254 -21.80 28.36 20.43
N ALA A 255 -20.92 29.32 20.74
CA ALA A 255 -21.18 30.43 21.70
C ALA A 255 -20.08 31.50 21.64
N ALA A 256 -20.27 32.68 22.26
CA ALA A 256 -19.22 33.71 22.43
C ALA A 256 -18.41 33.57 23.75
N SER A 257 -18.79 32.62 24.61
CA SER A 257 -18.23 32.44 25.96
C SER A 257 -17.15 31.37 26.02
N ALA A 258 -16.19 31.52 26.93
CA ALA A 258 -15.12 30.57 27.17
C ALA A 258 -14.62 30.63 28.62
N PHE A 259 -14.07 29.51 29.13
CA PHE A 259 -13.43 29.48 30.45
C PHE A 259 -12.06 28.78 30.41
N TYR A 260 -10.99 29.50 30.71
CA TYR A 260 -9.63 28.98 30.77
C TYR A 260 -9.11 28.93 32.21
N ARG A 261 -9.08 27.73 32.79
CA ARG A 261 -8.54 27.49 34.14
C ARG A 261 -7.02 27.42 34.20
N PHE A 262 -6.36 27.14 33.07
CA PHE A 262 -4.91 26.97 33.01
C PHE A 262 -4.29 25.90 33.93
N GLU A 263 -5.07 24.87 34.28
CA GLU A 263 -4.65 23.64 34.95
C GLU A 263 -3.82 22.73 34.02
N ASN A 264 -2.65 23.22 33.59
CA ASN A 264 -1.67 22.61 32.66
C ASN A 264 -2.00 22.69 31.16
N ASN A 265 -3.07 23.38 30.76
CA ASN A 265 -3.46 23.46 29.36
C ASN A 265 -4.25 24.74 29.04
N THR A 266 -4.35 25.10 27.77
CA THR A 266 -5.11 26.25 27.27
C THR A 266 -6.50 25.88 26.73
N ARG A 267 -7.09 24.76 27.20
CA ARG A 267 -8.41 24.32 26.72
C ARG A 267 -9.50 25.17 27.35
N ASP A 268 -10.56 25.39 26.57
CA ASP A 268 -11.81 25.93 27.07
C ASP A 268 -12.54 24.86 27.91
N SER A 269 -12.81 25.21 29.16
CA SER A 269 -13.46 24.38 30.18
C SER A 269 -14.99 24.56 30.21
N SER A 270 -15.54 25.48 29.42
CA SER A 270 -16.99 25.75 29.33
C SER A 270 -17.74 24.85 28.33
N ALA A 271 -17.03 23.93 27.66
CA ALA A 271 -17.54 23.07 26.59
C ALA A 271 -18.00 23.81 25.30
N ASN A 272 -17.79 25.12 25.21
CA ASN A 272 -18.17 25.92 24.05
C ASN A 272 -17.19 25.82 22.88
N GLY A 273 -16.07 25.11 23.06
CA GLY A 273 -15.15 24.72 22.00
C GLY A 273 -14.04 25.75 21.73
N HIS A 274 -13.89 26.76 22.57
CA HIS A 274 -12.93 27.85 22.37
C HIS A 274 -11.49 27.51 22.79
N ALA A 275 -11.01 26.30 22.53
CA ALA A 275 -9.67 25.91 22.93
C ALA A 275 -8.62 26.86 22.33
N ALA A 276 -7.75 27.40 23.19
CA ALA A 276 -6.79 28.43 22.84
C ALA A 276 -5.39 27.86 22.60
N ILE A 277 -4.51 28.69 22.03
CA ILE A 277 -3.17 28.28 21.60
C ILE A 277 -2.12 29.09 22.32
N SER A 278 -1.27 28.44 23.10
CA SER A 278 -0.06 29.06 23.62
C SER A 278 0.95 29.32 22.49
N ARG A 279 1.54 30.51 22.47
CA ARG A 279 2.60 30.95 21.55
C ARG A 279 3.84 31.34 22.36
N GLY A 280 5.02 31.20 21.75
CA GLY A 280 6.28 31.51 22.41
C GLY A 280 6.62 30.52 23.53
N SER A 281 7.08 31.03 24.67
CA SER A 281 7.52 30.22 25.82
C SER A 281 6.59 30.28 27.04
N ALA A 282 5.29 30.52 26.87
CA ALA A 282 4.36 30.55 28.01
C ALA A 282 4.34 29.18 28.73
N LYS A 283 4.23 29.19 30.06
CA LYS A 283 4.29 27.98 30.91
C LYS A 283 3.12 27.96 31.90
N PHE A 284 2.96 26.82 32.58
CA PHE A 284 2.04 26.70 33.70
C PHE A 284 2.82 26.57 35.00
N THR A 285 2.49 27.36 36.00
CA THR A 285 3.11 27.35 37.34
C THR A 285 2.01 27.41 38.41
N THR A 286 2.36 27.54 39.68
CA THR A 286 1.37 27.73 40.76
C THR A 286 0.51 28.97 40.48
N GLY A 287 -0.80 28.77 40.42
CA GLY A 287 -1.80 29.81 40.16
C GLY A 287 -2.29 30.49 41.44
N LYS A 288 -3.39 31.24 41.30
CA LYS A 288 -4.19 31.72 42.44
C LYS A 288 -4.89 30.54 43.10
N THR A 289 -5.42 29.64 42.29
CA THR A 289 -5.99 28.34 42.63
C THR A 289 -5.33 27.31 41.72
N GLY A 290 -4.89 26.17 42.26
CA GLY A 290 -4.22 25.15 41.44
C GLY A 290 -3.01 25.70 40.65
N ARG A 291 -3.11 25.67 39.32
CA ARG A 291 -2.06 26.15 38.40
C ARG A 291 -2.57 27.26 37.48
N GLY A 292 -1.71 28.25 37.22
CA GLY A 292 -1.99 29.36 36.31
C GLY A 292 -0.99 29.46 35.16
N LEU A 293 -1.36 30.22 34.13
CA LEU A 293 -0.52 30.55 32.99
C LEU A 293 0.47 31.65 33.38
N THR A 294 1.76 31.46 33.09
CA THR A 294 2.79 32.50 33.25
C THR A 294 3.29 33.00 31.90
N LEU A 295 3.36 34.32 31.78
CA LEU A 295 3.87 35.07 30.65
C LEU A 295 5.03 35.94 31.12
N SER A 296 6.17 35.85 30.44
CA SER A 296 7.41 36.49 30.82
C SER A 296 7.44 37.98 30.52
N GLY A 297 6.66 38.43 29.53
CA GLY A 297 6.72 39.80 29.00
C GLY A 297 7.96 40.05 28.14
N ASN A 298 8.76 39.03 27.85
CA ASN A 298 9.96 39.17 27.03
C ASN A 298 9.58 39.10 25.54
N ALA A 299 9.74 40.23 24.84
CA ALA A 299 9.50 40.34 23.40
C ALA A 299 10.25 39.28 22.57
N ALA A 300 11.46 38.88 22.96
CA ALA A 300 12.24 37.85 22.26
C ALA A 300 11.60 36.45 22.38
N SER A 301 10.88 36.20 23.47
CA SER A 301 10.16 34.94 23.66
C SER A 301 8.80 34.91 22.97
N GLY A 302 8.23 36.09 22.70
CA GLY A 302 6.96 36.23 22.00
C GLY A 302 5.78 35.59 22.73
N ASP A 303 5.83 35.42 24.05
CA ASP A 303 4.86 34.61 24.78
C ASP A 303 3.51 35.28 24.96
N HIS A 304 2.47 34.59 24.49
CA HIS A 304 1.07 35.02 24.56
C HIS A 304 0.16 33.83 24.29
N VAL A 305 -1.15 34.02 24.46
CA VAL A 305 -2.16 33.06 24.04
C VAL A 305 -2.95 33.62 22.87
N LEU A 306 -3.08 32.86 21.80
CA LEU A 306 -3.98 33.14 20.68
C LEU A 306 -5.33 32.48 20.96
N LEU A 307 -6.40 33.27 20.90
CA LEU A 307 -7.77 32.85 21.14
C LEU A 307 -8.53 32.70 19.80
N PRO A 308 -9.60 31.88 19.74
CA PRO A 308 -10.39 31.70 18.53
C PRO A 308 -11.12 32.97 18.07
N PRO A 309 -11.49 33.05 16.77
CA PRO A 309 -12.43 34.07 16.29
C PRO A 309 -13.75 34.04 17.08
N ARG A 310 -14.44 35.18 17.12
CA ARG A 310 -15.78 35.37 17.72
C ARG A 310 -15.86 35.19 19.24
N ILE A 311 -14.74 34.98 19.94
CA ILE A 311 -14.72 34.98 21.40
C ILE A 311 -15.09 36.39 21.91
N GLY A 312 -16.04 36.46 22.83
CA GLY A 312 -16.58 37.73 23.33
C GLY A 312 -17.57 38.45 22.40
N ASP A 313 -17.80 37.98 21.16
CA ASP A 313 -18.76 38.60 20.21
C ASP A 313 -20.21 38.40 20.68
N SER A 314 -20.65 39.29 21.56
CA SER A 314 -21.95 39.22 22.24
C SER A 314 -22.56 40.62 22.39
N ALA A 315 -23.89 40.69 22.58
CA ALA A 315 -24.60 41.95 22.75
C ALA A 315 -24.38 42.52 24.17
N ASP A 316 -24.39 41.65 25.17
CA ASP A 316 -23.95 41.91 26.53
C ASP A 316 -22.70 41.06 26.79
N PHE A 317 -21.81 41.47 27.69
CA PHE A 317 -20.49 40.85 27.83
C PHE A 317 -19.99 40.91 29.27
N THR A 318 -19.33 39.83 29.72
CA THR A 318 -18.45 39.87 30.89
C THR A 318 -17.09 39.27 30.60
N PHE A 319 -16.03 39.97 31.00
CA PHE A 319 -14.70 39.39 31.19
C PHE A 319 -14.42 39.29 32.69
N GLY A 320 -13.81 38.19 33.14
CA GLY A 320 -13.30 38.03 34.50
C GLY A 320 -12.00 37.23 34.51
N ALA A 321 -11.04 37.59 35.37
CA ALA A 321 -9.79 36.83 35.53
C ALA A 321 -9.09 37.14 36.85
N TRP A 322 -8.35 36.16 37.36
CA TRP A 322 -7.28 36.42 38.32
C TRP A 322 -6.00 36.82 37.58
N VAL A 323 -5.41 37.93 38.00
CA VAL A 323 -4.23 38.54 37.36
C VAL A 323 -3.16 38.82 38.39
N TYR A 324 -1.95 38.29 38.18
CA TYR A 324 -0.75 38.63 38.94
C TYR A 324 0.17 39.41 38.02
N TRP A 325 0.23 40.73 38.17
CA TRP A 325 1.05 41.56 37.29
C TRP A 325 2.45 41.78 37.87
N ASN A 326 3.51 41.46 37.12
CA ASN A 326 4.89 41.65 37.56
C ASN A 326 5.39 43.10 37.39
N GLY A 327 4.53 44.00 36.90
CA GLY A 327 4.90 45.37 36.53
C GLY A 327 5.46 45.47 35.11
N GLY A 328 6.10 46.60 34.80
CA GLY A 328 6.74 46.85 33.51
C GLY A 328 6.21 48.11 32.82
N ALA A 329 6.49 48.24 31.52
CA ALA A 329 6.05 49.39 30.73
C ALA A 329 4.52 49.42 30.57
N ASN A 330 3.97 50.63 30.37
CA ASN A 330 2.56 50.85 30.09
C ASN A 330 2.13 50.13 28.79
N TRP A 331 0.82 49.92 28.64
CA TRP A 331 0.16 49.31 27.47
C TRP A 331 0.34 47.81 27.29
N GLN A 332 0.80 47.09 28.32
CA GLN A 332 0.62 45.63 28.36
C GLN A 332 -0.89 45.29 28.29
N ARG A 333 -1.25 44.14 27.73
CA ARG A 333 -2.65 43.70 27.62
C ARG A 333 -2.87 42.44 28.44
N ILE A 334 -3.91 42.43 29.27
CA ILE A 334 -4.42 41.20 29.88
C ILE A 334 -5.11 40.39 28.78
N PHE A 335 -6.05 41.02 28.07
CA PHE A 335 -6.61 40.55 26.81
C PHE A 335 -6.70 41.69 25.78
N ASP A 336 -6.74 41.32 24.50
CA ASP A 336 -6.99 42.22 23.37
C ASP A 336 -7.72 41.44 22.26
N LEU A 337 -8.97 41.79 21.97
CA LEU A 337 -9.83 41.12 21.00
C LEU A 337 -10.20 42.09 19.88
N GLY A 338 -10.18 41.67 18.62
CA GLY A 338 -10.51 42.57 17.52
C GLY A 338 -10.22 42.02 16.12
N THR A 339 -10.12 42.94 15.17
CA THR A 339 -9.69 42.65 13.78
C THR A 339 -8.46 43.48 13.39
N GLY A 340 -7.78 44.08 14.38
CA GLY A 340 -6.71 45.04 14.21
C GLY A 340 -6.93 46.33 15.02
N THR A 341 -6.15 47.37 14.73
CA THR A 341 -6.09 48.62 15.52
C THR A 341 -7.25 49.59 15.26
N ASP A 342 -8.21 49.23 14.41
CA ASP A 342 -9.40 50.03 14.13
C ASP A 342 -10.68 49.48 14.79
N LYS A 343 -10.70 48.19 15.11
CA LYS A 343 -11.81 47.53 15.80
C LYS A 343 -11.28 46.59 16.88
N TYR A 344 -11.46 46.97 18.14
CA TYR A 344 -10.94 46.18 19.26
C TYR A 344 -11.71 46.44 20.56
N LEU A 345 -11.54 45.51 21.50
CA LEU A 345 -11.69 45.73 22.93
C LEU A 345 -10.49 45.16 23.68
N PHE A 346 -10.04 45.83 24.75
CA PHE A 346 -8.94 45.34 25.56
C PHE A 346 -9.10 45.70 27.04
N LEU A 347 -8.33 45.01 27.90
CA LEU A 347 -8.05 45.43 29.27
C LEU A 347 -6.54 45.52 29.52
N SER A 348 -6.08 46.66 30.04
CA SER A 348 -4.67 46.91 30.35
C SER A 348 -4.45 47.06 31.87
N PRO A 349 -3.40 46.47 32.45
CA PRO A 349 -3.08 46.64 33.87
C PRO A 349 -2.51 48.02 34.18
N ALA A 350 -1.96 48.72 33.17
CA ALA A 350 -1.48 50.09 33.25
C ALA A 350 -1.44 50.72 31.84
N ALA A 351 -2.35 51.64 31.56
CA ALA A 351 -2.41 52.44 30.34
C ALA A 351 -1.40 53.60 30.38
N GLY A 352 -1.39 54.46 29.35
CA GLY A 352 -0.43 55.56 29.21
C GLY A 352 -0.32 56.49 30.42
N SER A 353 -1.42 56.74 31.13
CA SER A 353 -1.48 57.54 32.37
C SER A 353 -1.25 56.73 33.66
N GLY A 354 -0.91 55.45 33.56
CA GLY A 354 -0.67 54.57 34.71
C GLY A 354 -1.94 54.07 35.40
N ASN A 355 -3.10 54.15 34.76
CA ASN A 355 -4.40 53.65 35.19
C ASN A 355 -4.69 52.25 34.62
N VAL A 356 -5.46 51.40 35.31
CA VAL A 356 -6.12 50.26 34.66
C VAL A 356 -7.14 50.82 33.66
N ARG A 357 -7.15 50.31 32.43
CA ARG A 357 -8.07 50.76 31.39
C ARG A 357 -8.72 49.59 30.67
N PHE A 358 -10.04 49.58 30.65
CA PHE A 358 -10.81 48.91 29.61
C PHE A 358 -11.08 49.91 28.48
N ALA A 359 -10.97 49.47 27.23
CA ALA A 359 -11.36 50.28 26.09
C ALA A 359 -12.07 49.43 25.03
N ILE A 360 -13.01 50.05 24.31
CA ILE A 360 -13.69 49.48 23.16
C ILE A 360 -13.81 50.50 22.03
N LYS A 361 -13.57 50.07 20.79
CA LYS A 361 -13.58 50.92 19.59
C LYS A 361 -14.10 50.15 18.38
N ASN A 362 -15.00 50.75 17.61
CA ASN A 362 -15.52 50.23 16.34
C ASN A 362 -15.35 51.28 15.23
N SER A 363 -14.12 51.45 14.74
CA SER A 363 -13.70 52.42 13.71
C SER A 363 -13.86 53.91 14.06
N GLY A 364 -14.66 54.27 15.07
CA GLY A 364 -14.89 55.64 15.56
C GLY A 364 -14.04 56.02 16.79
N ALA A 365 -14.62 56.81 17.70
CA ALA A 365 -13.98 57.19 18.96
C ALA A 365 -13.81 55.96 19.88
N GLU A 366 -12.71 55.94 20.64
CA GLU A 366 -12.51 54.94 21.70
C GLU A 366 -13.33 55.32 22.93
N LEU A 367 -14.04 54.35 23.51
CA LEU A 367 -14.79 54.48 24.75
C LEU A 367 -14.03 53.73 25.85
N THR A 368 -13.95 54.31 27.05
CA THR A 368 -13.05 53.81 28.10
C THR A 368 -13.71 53.73 29.47
N LEU A 369 -13.25 52.77 30.28
CA LEU A 369 -13.47 52.72 31.73
C LEU A 369 -12.11 52.69 32.42
N ASP A 370 -11.93 53.50 33.45
CA ASP A 370 -10.63 53.76 34.07
C ASP A 370 -10.65 53.59 35.59
N HIS A 371 -9.66 52.86 36.11
CA HIS A 371 -9.31 52.90 37.53
C HIS A 371 -8.20 53.93 37.77
N ASN A 372 -8.28 54.75 38.81
CA ASN A 372 -7.34 55.86 39.06
C ASN A 372 -5.90 55.44 39.44
N ALA A 373 -5.58 54.14 39.43
CA ALA A 373 -4.29 53.56 39.76
C ALA A 373 -4.00 52.35 38.84
N PRO A 374 -2.75 51.89 38.72
CA PRO A 374 -2.43 50.67 37.98
C PRO A 374 -2.78 49.45 38.83
N LEU A 375 -2.76 48.25 38.23
CA LEU A 375 -2.85 47.02 39.03
C LEU A 375 -1.69 46.94 40.04
N PRO A 376 -1.91 46.42 41.24
CA PRO A 376 -0.83 46.18 42.19
C PRO A 376 0.21 45.20 41.63
N VAL A 377 1.48 45.60 41.72
CA VAL A 377 2.60 44.76 41.28
C VAL A 377 2.78 43.59 42.25
N ASN A 378 3.10 42.41 41.73
CA ASN A 378 3.39 41.19 42.48
C ASN A 378 2.26 40.76 43.44
N THR A 379 1.00 41.00 43.05
CA THR A 379 -0.16 40.66 43.87
C THR A 379 -1.27 40.10 42.98
N TRP A 380 -1.87 38.99 43.39
CA TRP A 380 -3.07 38.46 42.74
C TRP A 380 -4.25 39.42 42.93
N THR A 381 -4.82 39.88 41.82
CA THR A 381 -5.97 40.78 41.78
C THR A 381 -7.02 40.20 40.85
N HIS A 382 -8.27 40.08 41.29
CA HIS A 382 -9.36 39.72 40.40
C HIS A 382 -9.80 40.97 39.64
N VAL A 383 -9.89 40.88 38.32
CA VAL A 383 -10.37 41.98 37.48
C VAL A 383 -11.58 41.51 36.69
N ALA A 384 -12.57 42.37 36.51
CA ALA A 384 -13.70 42.08 35.64
C ALA A 384 -14.22 43.32 34.91
N VAL A 385 -14.87 43.11 33.76
CA VAL A 385 -15.57 44.15 33.00
C VAL A 385 -16.93 43.60 32.60
N THR A 386 -18.00 44.36 32.82
CA THR A 386 -19.35 44.02 32.34
C THR A 386 -19.86 45.09 31.40
N LEU A 387 -20.47 44.70 30.28
CA LEU A 387 -21.19 45.58 29.35
C LEU A 387 -22.64 45.09 29.22
N SER A 388 -23.61 45.96 29.53
CA SER A 388 -25.03 45.69 29.34
C SER A 388 -25.74 46.90 28.74
N GLY A 389 -26.32 46.75 27.56
CA GLY A 389 -26.85 47.89 26.81
C GLY A 389 -25.78 48.97 26.61
N ASN A 390 -25.99 50.18 27.16
CA ASN A 390 -25.00 51.28 27.09
C ASN A 390 -24.14 51.41 28.36
N THR A 391 -24.34 50.53 29.34
CA THR A 391 -23.65 50.61 30.63
C THR A 391 -22.44 49.68 30.64
N GLY A 392 -21.25 50.26 30.81
CA GLY A 392 -20.03 49.53 31.11
C GLY A 392 -19.60 49.72 32.56
N LYS A 393 -19.08 48.67 33.19
CA LYS A 393 -18.48 48.73 34.53
C LYS A 393 -17.14 48.01 34.56
N LEU A 394 -16.17 48.57 35.29
CA LEU A 394 -14.87 47.97 35.59
C LEU A 394 -14.83 47.60 37.07
N PHE A 395 -14.36 46.39 37.38
CA PHE A 395 -14.29 45.86 38.73
C PHE A 395 -12.87 45.44 39.10
N ILE A 396 -12.48 45.71 40.36
CA ILE A 396 -11.24 45.24 40.98
C ILE A 396 -11.59 44.53 42.28
N ASN A 397 -11.13 43.29 42.44
CA ASN A 397 -11.42 42.40 43.57
C ASN A 397 -12.92 42.27 43.90
N GLY A 398 -13.77 42.29 42.85
CA GLY A 398 -15.22 42.16 42.98
C GLY A 398 -15.97 43.47 43.24
N ALA A 399 -15.28 44.59 43.48
CA ALA A 399 -15.91 45.90 43.67
C ALA A 399 -15.86 46.74 42.39
N ALA A 400 -16.97 47.39 42.02
CA ALA A 400 -17.02 48.32 40.90
C ALA A 400 -16.17 49.56 41.19
N VAL A 401 -15.18 49.83 40.34
CA VAL A 401 -14.27 50.99 40.45
C VAL A 401 -14.56 52.08 39.43
N ASP A 402 -15.31 51.76 38.38
CA ASP A 402 -15.82 52.70 37.39
C ASP A 402 -17.13 52.20 36.78
N SER A 403 -17.99 53.12 36.35
CA SER A 403 -19.27 52.86 35.71
C SER A 403 -19.65 54.02 34.77
N ASP A 404 -19.87 53.72 33.50
CA ASP A 404 -20.28 54.71 32.50
C ASP A 404 -21.49 54.20 31.69
N ASN A 405 -22.48 55.06 31.48
CA ASN A 405 -23.68 54.78 30.68
C ASN A 405 -23.53 55.21 29.20
N GLY A 406 -22.33 55.63 28.80
CA GLY A 406 -21.97 56.02 27.45
C GLY A 406 -21.24 54.95 26.64
N ILE A 407 -21.02 53.74 27.18
CA ILE A 407 -20.35 52.64 26.46
C ILE A 407 -21.35 52.01 25.46
N ASN A 408 -21.56 52.68 24.33
CA ASN A 408 -22.59 52.34 23.34
C ASN A 408 -22.08 51.50 22.15
N ILE A 409 -20.99 50.74 22.34
CA ILE A 409 -20.45 49.81 21.35
C ILE A 409 -20.63 48.39 21.88
N ASN A 410 -21.31 47.53 21.11
CA ASN A 410 -21.46 46.12 21.47
C ASN A 410 -20.27 45.30 20.93
N PRO A 411 -19.70 44.38 21.74
CA PRO A 411 -18.61 43.51 21.28
C PRO A 411 -18.92 42.73 20.00
N ILE A 412 -20.17 42.28 19.80
CA ILE A 412 -20.60 41.58 18.58
C ILE A 412 -20.37 42.40 17.29
N ASP A 413 -20.39 43.73 17.36
CA ASP A 413 -20.21 44.61 16.19
C ASP A 413 -18.74 44.72 15.73
N LEU A 414 -17.82 44.16 16.50
CA LEU A 414 -16.39 44.15 16.18
C LEU A 414 -16.03 43.01 15.22
N GLY A 415 -16.76 41.88 15.28
CA GLY A 415 -16.51 40.69 14.47
C GLY A 415 -15.12 40.12 14.68
N THR A 416 -14.77 39.79 15.92
CA THR A 416 -13.37 39.57 16.33
C THR A 416 -12.75 38.34 15.64
N THR A 417 -11.54 38.49 15.12
CA THR A 417 -10.80 37.43 14.40
C THR A 417 -9.33 37.33 14.82
N THR A 418 -8.83 38.34 15.51
CA THR A 418 -7.44 38.46 15.97
C THR A 418 -7.46 38.73 17.47
N ASN A 419 -7.33 37.65 18.24
CA ASN A 419 -7.69 37.65 19.65
C ASN A 419 -6.55 37.11 20.52
N TYR A 420 -6.17 37.83 21.56
CA TYR A 420 -5.01 37.52 22.38
C TYR A 420 -5.30 37.60 23.88
N LEU A 421 -4.62 36.74 24.65
CA LEU A 421 -4.24 37.05 26.04
C LEU A 421 -2.76 37.40 26.08
N GLY A 422 -2.39 38.45 26.80
CA GLY A 422 -1.00 38.81 27.03
C GLY A 422 -0.29 39.59 25.92
N LYS A 423 -0.98 39.92 24.82
CA LYS A 423 -0.41 40.61 23.66
C LYS A 423 -1.36 41.69 23.14
N SER A 424 -0.78 42.82 22.71
CA SER A 424 -1.48 43.91 22.04
C SER A 424 -1.56 43.70 20.54
N GLN A 425 -2.65 44.16 19.94
CA GLN A 425 -2.77 44.32 18.50
C GLN A 425 -1.93 45.50 17.97
N PHE A 426 -1.49 46.42 18.84
CA PHE A 426 -0.58 47.50 18.49
C PHE A 426 0.87 47.05 18.59
N ALA A 427 1.60 47.12 17.48
CA ALA A 427 2.97 46.58 17.38
C ALA A 427 3.99 47.24 18.33
N ALA A 428 3.73 48.47 18.79
CA ALA A 428 4.62 49.20 19.69
C ALA A 428 4.45 48.82 21.18
N ASP A 429 3.35 48.16 21.53
CA ASP A 429 3.02 47.85 22.91
C ASP A 429 3.78 46.61 23.42
N PRO A 430 4.20 46.60 24.71
CA PRO A 430 4.91 45.47 25.30
C PRO A 430 4.01 44.25 25.53
N LEU A 431 4.62 43.05 25.58
CA LEU A 431 3.96 41.83 26.04
C LEU A 431 3.68 41.88 27.54
N PHE A 432 2.63 41.18 27.98
CA PHE A 432 2.26 41.09 29.39
C PHE A 432 3.29 40.29 30.20
N SER A 433 3.76 40.86 31.31
CA SER A 433 4.61 40.17 32.29
C SER A 433 3.79 39.85 33.54
N GLY A 434 3.51 38.56 33.77
CA GLY A 434 2.68 38.16 34.90
C GLY A 434 2.14 36.75 34.83
N LEU A 435 1.11 36.49 35.63
CA LEU A 435 0.33 35.27 35.61
C LEU A 435 -1.16 35.57 35.40
N LEU A 436 -1.82 34.68 34.67
CA LEU A 436 -3.27 34.67 34.46
C LEU A 436 -3.83 33.35 34.99
N ASP A 437 -4.96 33.43 35.65
CA ASP A 437 -5.67 32.28 36.20
C ASP A 437 -7.18 32.50 36.12
N ASP A 438 -7.94 31.42 35.98
CA ASP A 438 -9.40 31.42 35.83
C ASP A 438 -9.97 32.50 34.89
N VAL A 439 -9.48 32.57 33.65
CA VAL A 439 -9.91 33.58 32.66
C VAL A 439 -11.26 33.20 32.04
N GLN A 440 -12.26 34.05 32.17
CA GLN A 440 -13.63 33.85 31.72
C GLN A 440 -14.08 34.94 30.74
N PHE A 441 -14.71 34.50 29.65
CA PHE A 441 -15.51 35.33 28.76
C PHE A 441 -16.94 34.81 28.81
N ILE A 442 -17.91 35.69 29.07
CA ILE A 442 -19.32 35.36 29.27
C ILE A 442 -20.13 36.26 28.33
N ASP A 443 -21.12 35.69 27.66
CA ASP A 443 -21.95 36.33 26.62
C ASP A 443 -23.12 37.16 27.17
N HIS A 444 -23.08 37.45 28.47
CA HIS A 444 -24.01 38.33 29.16
C HIS A 444 -23.28 39.09 30.27
N ALA A 445 -23.88 40.20 30.71
CA ALA A 445 -23.40 40.96 31.86
C ALA A 445 -23.78 40.27 33.17
N LEU A 446 -22.77 39.97 33.99
CA LEU A 446 -22.97 39.55 35.37
C LEU A 446 -23.41 40.75 36.23
N SER A 447 -24.24 40.48 37.23
CA SER A 447 -24.57 41.44 38.28
C SER A 447 -23.37 41.71 39.20
N ASP A 448 -23.40 42.84 39.91
CA ASP A 448 -22.35 43.21 40.87
C ASP A 448 -22.11 42.11 41.92
N SER A 449 -23.16 41.39 42.35
CA SER A 449 -23.05 40.25 43.28
C SER A 449 -22.41 39.02 42.66
N GLU A 450 -22.68 38.73 41.39
CA GLU A 450 -22.07 37.59 40.68
C GLU A 450 -20.57 37.87 40.42
N VAL A 451 -20.21 39.11 40.05
CA VAL A 451 -18.81 39.53 39.92
C VAL A 451 -18.07 39.46 41.26
N ALA A 452 -18.74 39.81 42.37
CA ALA A 452 -18.17 39.65 43.71
C ALA A 452 -17.99 38.17 44.12
N ALA A 453 -18.88 37.27 43.68
CA ALA A 453 -18.74 35.84 43.92
C ALA A 453 -17.51 35.25 43.18
N MET A 454 -17.23 35.71 41.96
CA MET A 454 -16.05 35.28 41.20
C MET A 454 -14.72 35.52 41.92
N SER A 455 -14.64 36.52 42.80
CA SER A 455 -13.41 36.81 43.56
C SER A 455 -13.30 36.02 44.88
N THR A 456 -14.30 35.21 45.25
CA THR A 456 -14.36 34.50 46.55
C THR A 456 -14.66 33.00 46.46
N ASN A 457 -15.17 32.49 45.34
CA ASN A 457 -15.52 31.08 45.15
C ASN A 457 -14.29 30.14 45.07
N VAL A 458 -14.45 28.88 45.50
CA VAL A 458 -13.45 27.80 45.35
C VAL A 458 -14.03 26.71 44.45
N PRO A 459 -13.38 26.30 43.35
CA PRO A 459 -13.94 25.29 42.46
C PRO A 459 -14.04 23.89 43.10
N PRO A 460 -14.98 23.04 42.64
CA PRO A 460 -15.10 21.67 43.09
C PRO A 460 -13.81 20.87 42.85
N GLN A 461 -13.62 19.79 43.61
CA GLN A 461 -12.44 18.93 43.51
C GLN A 461 -12.84 17.45 43.46
N PHE A 462 -12.21 16.68 42.56
CA PHE A 462 -12.23 15.22 42.63
C PHE A 462 -11.01 14.73 43.45
N PRO A 463 -11.18 13.85 44.45
CA PRO A 463 -10.08 13.33 45.26
C PRO A 463 -9.18 12.33 44.49
N VAL A 464 -9.65 11.85 43.34
CA VAL A 464 -8.95 10.94 42.45
C VAL A 464 -9.08 11.41 41.00
N THR A 465 -8.03 11.19 40.21
CA THR A 465 -8.01 11.56 38.78
C THR A 465 -8.79 10.56 37.91
N THR A 466 -9.01 9.35 38.40
CA THR A 466 -9.76 8.28 37.73
C THR A 466 -10.77 7.65 38.68
N ILE A 467 -12.02 7.57 38.23
CA ILE A 467 -13.14 6.90 38.87
C ILE A 467 -13.39 5.58 38.14
N THR A 468 -13.52 4.47 38.87
CA THR A 468 -13.84 3.17 38.30
C THR A 468 -15.29 2.83 38.60
N GLY A 469 -16.12 2.79 37.55
CA GLY A 469 -17.50 2.32 37.61
C GLY A 469 -17.58 0.80 37.73
N THR A 470 -18.75 0.29 38.11
CA THR A 470 -19.01 -1.16 38.10
C THR A 470 -18.98 -1.69 36.67
N PRO A 471 -18.55 -2.94 36.42
CA PRO A 471 -18.63 -3.53 35.08
C PRO A 471 -20.08 -3.51 34.55
N ALA A 472 -20.25 -3.16 33.27
CA ALA A 472 -21.54 -3.21 32.57
C ALA A 472 -21.61 -4.47 31.69
N THR A 473 -22.82 -4.89 31.34
CA THR A 473 -23.07 -6.06 30.48
C THR A 473 -23.93 -5.64 29.29
N GLN A 474 -23.52 -6.04 28.09
CA GLN A 474 -24.18 -5.73 26.82
C GLN A 474 -25.63 -6.23 26.84
N GLY A 475 -26.57 -5.38 26.43
CA GLY A 475 -28.01 -5.66 26.44
C GLY A 475 -28.67 -5.60 27.84
N VAL A 476 -27.91 -5.33 28.91
CA VAL A 476 -28.44 -5.22 30.28
C VAL A 476 -28.42 -3.76 30.73
N PRO A 477 -29.52 -3.24 31.32
CA PRO A 477 -29.52 -1.89 31.89
C PRO A 477 -28.40 -1.69 32.92
N TYR A 478 -27.60 -0.65 32.71
CA TYR A 478 -26.55 -0.21 33.63
C TYR A 478 -27.08 0.91 34.53
N SER A 479 -26.74 0.84 35.82
CA SER A 479 -27.04 1.87 36.81
C SER A 479 -25.84 2.11 37.72
N GLY A 480 -25.52 3.38 38.00
CA GLY A 480 -24.46 3.78 38.93
C GLY A 480 -24.65 5.23 39.38
N THR A 481 -23.68 5.80 40.10
CA THR A 481 -23.73 7.21 40.51
C THR A 481 -22.34 7.84 40.67
N LEU A 482 -22.25 9.14 40.35
CA LEU A 482 -21.13 10.03 40.65
C LEU A 482 -21.40 10.90 41.88
N ALA A 483 -22.59 10.87 42.47
CA ALA A 483 -22.92 11.67 43.64
C ALA A 483 -21.91 11.40 44.77
N GLY A 484 -21.29 12.46 45.30
CA GLY A 484 -20.28 12.39 46.34
C GLY A 484 -18.87 12.00 45.86
N SER A 485 -18.66 11.84 44.55
CA SER A 485 -17.32 11.61 43.98
C SER A 485 -16.47 12.88 43.90
N ALA A 486 -17.08 14.05 44.04
CA ALA A 486 -16.42 15.35 44.12
C ALA A 486 -16.88 16.10 45.37
N THR A 487 -16.05 17.01 45.87
CA THR A 487 -16.33 17.83 47.05
C THR A 487 -16.19 19.31 46.74
N ASP A 488 -17.07 20.10 47.33
CA ASP A 488 -17.03 21.57 47.30
C ASP A 488 -17.63 22.14 48.59
N GLN A 489 -17.05 23.22 49.11
CA GLN A 489 -17.39 23.73 50.44
C GLN A 489 -18.63 24.62 50.39
N GLY A 490 -19.80 24.02 50.61
CA GLY A 490 -21.06 24.75 50.78
C GLY A 490 -21.91 24.86 49.51
N ASP A 491 -21.41 24.37 48.39
CA ASP A 491 -22.11 24.35 47.10
C ASP A 491 -22.77 23.01 46.80
N THR A 492 -23.89 23.08 46.06
CA THR A 492 -24.53 21.90 45.48
C THR A 492 -23.87 21.60 44.13
N LEU A 493 -23.41 20.36 43.94
CA LEU A 493 -22.76 19.96 42.70
C LEU A 493 -23.73 19.36 41.70
N THR A 494 -23.55 19.75 40.44
CA THR A 494 -24.16 19.10 39.29
C THR A 494 -23.13 18.33 38.47
N TYR A 495 -23.52 17.21 37.88
CA TYR A 495 -22.62 16.35 37.11
C TYR A 495 -23.00 16.31 35.64
N SER A 496 -21.98 16.19 34.78
CA SER A 496 -22.18 16.05 33.34
C SER A 496 -21.09 15.20 32.68
N LYS A 497 -21.34 14.79 31.44
CA LYS A 497 -20.41 14.04 30.60
C LYS A 497 -19.88 14.93 29.48
N PHE A 498 -18.55 15.03 29.34
CA PHE A 498 -17.94 15.76 28.21
C PHE A 498 -18.07 14.98 26.89
N SER A 499 -17.67 13.71 26.94
CA SER A 499 -17.61 12.77 25.83
C SER A 499 -17.80 11.36 26.37
N GLY A 500 -17.96 10.34 25.53
CA GLY A 500 -18.17 8.96 25.98
C GLY A 500 -19.33 8.29 25.25
N PRO A 501 -19.55 7.00 25.49
CA PRO A 501 -20.39 6.20 24.61
C PRO A 501 -21.86 6.65 24.68
N ALA A 502 -22.56 6.62 23.55
CA ALA A 502 -23.94 7.12 23.45
C ALA A 502 -24.91 6.37 24.37
N TRP A 503 -24.60 5.12 24.69
CA TRP A 503 -25.44 4.30 25.57
C TRP A 503 -25.46 4.78 27.02
N LEU A 504 -24.48 5.57 27.48
CA LEU A 504 -24.39 6.03 28.86
C LEU A 504 -24.77 7.50 28.99
N THR A 505 -25.76 7.76 29.85
CA THR A 505 -26.22 9.08 30.28
C THR A 505 -25.79 9.39 31.71
N ILE A 506 -25.54 10.68 32.00
CA ILE A 506 -25.27 11.20 33.34
C ILE A 506 -26.32 12.28 33.61
N ALA A 507 -27.13 12.11 34.65
CA ALA A 507 -28.05 13.13 35.12
C ALA A 507 -27.32 14.17 35.98
N ALA A 508 -27.90 15.37 36.14
CA ALA A 508 -27.30 16.46 36.90
C ALA A 508 -27.01 16.08 38.36
N ASP A 509 -27.77 15.17 38.95
CA ASP A 509 -27.54 14.66 40.32
C ASP A 509 -26.42 13.62 40.42
N GLY A 510 -25.76 13.29 39.30
CA GLY A 510 -24.71 12.29 39.23
C GLY A 510 -25.20 10.87 38.91
N THR A 511 -26.50 10.64 38.76
CA THR A 511 -27.02 9.31 38.40
C THR A 511 -26.53 8.88 37.01
N LEU A 512 -25.96 7.67 36.95
CA LEU A 512 -25.51 7.03 35.71
C LEU A 512 -26.58 6.04 35.25
N GLY A 513 -26.93 6.07 33.96
CA GLY A 513 -27.91 5.17 33.36
C GLY A 513 -27.57 4.83 31.92
N GLY A 514 -28.00 3.67 31.43
CA GLY A 514 -27.75 3.29 30.05
C GLY A 514 -28.02 1.82 29.72
N THR A 515 -27.91 1.43 28.46
CA THR A 515 -27.88 0.01 28.06
C THR A 515 -26.87 -0.16 26.92
N PRO A 516 -25.68 -0.72 27.18
CA PRO A 516 -24.67 -0.88 26.14
C PRO A 516 -25.08 -1.88 25.07
N GLY A 517 -24.76 -1.57 23.82
CA GLY A 517 -24.94 -2.49 22.69
C GLY A 517 -23.85 -3.57 22.62
N PHE A 518 -24.06 -4.59 21.79
CA PHE A 518 -23.09 -5.67 21.57
C PHE A 518 -21.85 -5.23 20.77
N ASN A 519 -21.79 -3.97 20.36
CA ASN A 519 -20.64 -3.31 19.73
C ASN A 519 -19.77 -2.52 20.72
N GLU A 520 -20.14 -2.49 22.02
CA GLU A 520 -19.52 -1.66 23.05
C GLU A 520 -18.58 -2.48 23.98
N GLU A 521 -18.01 -3.59 23.52
CA GLU A 521 -17.06 -4.39 24.30
C GLU A 521 -15.77 -3.61 24.67
N GLY A 522 -15.21 -3.88 25.84
CA GLY A 522 -13.91 -3.37 26.28
C GLY A 522 -13.99 -2.32 27.39
N ILE A 523 -12.89 -1.59 27.61
CA ILE A 523 -12.82 -0.50 28.58
C ILE A 523 -13.36 0.77 27.93
N HIS A 524 -14.36 1.39 28.54
CA HIS A 524 -14.86 2.71 28.17
C HIS A 524 -14.31 3.74 29.13
N GLN A 525 -13.55 4.71 28.61
CA GLN A 525 -12.98 5.80 29.40
C GLN A 525 -13.50 7.14 28.89
N PHE A 526 -13.92 8.02 29.79
CA PHE A 526 -14.42 9.32 29.40
C PHE A 526 -14.38 10.35 30.53
N ILE A 527 -14.36 11.63 30.15
CA ILE A 527 -14.23 12.75 31.09
C ILE A 527 -15.61 13.14 31.61
N VAL A 528 -15.74 13.19 32.93
CA VAL A 528 -16.92 13.67 33.65
C VAL A 528 -16.60 14.96 34.38
N TYR A 529 -17.59 15.84 34.52
CA TYR A 529 -17.47 17.08 35.27
C TYR A 529 -18.34 17.07 36.52
N ALA A 530 -17.87 17.80 37.54
CA ALA A 530 -18.68 18.30 38.64
C ALA A 530 -18.68 19.83 38.57
N THR A 531 -19.82 20.47 38.68
CA THR A 531 -20.01 21.93 38.53
C THR A 531 -20.76 22.48 39.74
N ASP A 532 -20.23 23.54 40.35
CA ASP A 532 -20.86 24.24 41.48
C ASP A 532 -21.92 25.26 41.04
N SER A 533 -22.54 25.94 42.01
CA SER A 533 -23.56 26.97 41.78
C SER A 533 -23.06 28.21 41.05
N ALA A 534 -21.75 28.49 41.12
CA ALA A 534 -21.08 29.63 40.51
C ALA A 534 -20.53 29.31 39.11
N GLY A 535 -20.69 28.07 38.63
CA GLY A 535 -20.24 27.60 37.33
C GLY A 535 -18.78 27.13 37.29
N ALA A 536 -18.07 27.08 38.43
CA ALA A 536 -16.74 26.48 38.47
C ALA A 536 -16.86 24.95 38.43
N THR A 537 -15.90 24.28 37.79
CA THR A 537 -15.99 22.83 37.53
C THR A 537 -14.69 22.10 37.84
N ALA A 538 -14.81 20.81 38.12
CA ALA A 538 -13.72 19.85 38.26
C ALA A 538 -13.89 18.77 37.19
N SER A 539 -12.83 18.04 36.83
CA SER A 539 -12.94 16.91 35.91
C SER A 539 -12.21 15.67 36.39
N ALA A 540 -12.75 14.49 36.10
CA ALA A 540 -12.11 13.19 36.33
C ALA A 540 -12.39 12.22 35.17
N LEU A 541 -11.57 11.17 35.05
CA LEU A 541 -11.79 10.10 34.09
C LEU A 541 -12.69 9.00 34.69
N LEU A 542 -13.90 8.79 34.17
CA LEU A 542 -14.72 7.62 34.51
C LEU A 542 -14.35 6.44 33.59
N THR A 543 -14.11 5.28 34.19
CA THR A 543 -13.80 4.03 33.49
C THR A 543 -14.85 2.97 33.77
N ILE A 544 -15.42 2.35 32.74
CA ILE A 544 -16.40 1.26 32.85
C ILE A 544 -15.93 0.08 31.99
N GLN A 545 -15.87 -1.11 32.57
CA GLN A 545 -15.51 -2.34 31.85
C GLN A 545 -16.75 -3.02 31.27
N LEU A 546 -16.69 -3.41 30.00
CA LEU A 546 -17.68 -4.25 29.33
C LEU A 546 -17.03 -5.56 28.88
N PRO A 547 -17.17 -6.65 29.67
CA PRO A 547 -16.66 -7.96 29.29
C PRO A 547 -17.27 -8.45 27.97
N SER A 548 -16.56 -9.30 27.23
CA SER A 548 -17.13 -9.95 26.04
C SER A 548 -18.25 -10.90 26.46
N VAL A 549 -19.42 -10.79 25.82
CA VAL A 549 -20.49 -11.78 25.98
C VAL A 549 -20.34 -12.82 24.87
N ASN A 550 -20.22 -14.09 25.26
CA ASN A 550 -19.94 -15.20 24.35
C ASN A 550 -21.11 -16.19 24.29
N GLY A 551 -21.42 -16.64 23.09
CA GLY A 551 -22.46 -17.64 22.82
C GLY A 551 -22.63 -17.90 21.32
N ASN A 552 -23.33 -18.99 21.00
CA ASN A 552 -23.74 -19.28 19.63
C ASN A 552 -24.85 -18.31 19.21
N GLY A 553 -24.93 -18.03 17.90
CA GLY A 553 -26.02 -17.23 17.34
C GLY A 553 -26.58 -17.88 16.07
N THR A 554 -27.90 -17.80 15.90
CA THR A 554 -28.58 -18.15 14.65
C THR A 554 -29.26 -16.92 14.08
N TRP A 555 -28.92 -16.56 12.85
CA TRP A 555 -29.45 -15.40 12.14
C TRP A 555 -30.89 -15.66 11.69
N ILE A 556 -31.77 -14.67 11.88
CA ILE A 556 -33.21 -14.77 11.58
C ILE A 556 -33.75 -13.63 10.71
N HIS A 557 -32.91 -12.67 10.32
CA HIS A 557 -33.34 -11.50 9.54
C HIS A 557 -33.09 -11.67 8.04
N ASP A 558 -34.14 -11.55 7.23
CA ASP A 558 -34.05 -11.58 5.76
C ASP A 558 -33.48 -10.26 5.22
N GLY A 559 -32.61 -10.32 4.21
CA GLY A 559 -31.97 -9.14 3.59
C GLY A 559 -30.69 -8.61 4.24
N GLY A 560 -30.14 -9.30 5.26
CA GLY A 560 -28.85 -8.91 5.89
C GLY A 560 -29.01 -7.92 7.04
N GLY A 561 -27.94 -7.17 7.40
CA GLY A 561 -27.96 -6.19 8.50
C GLY A 561 -26.70 -6.21 9.37
N GLU A 562 -26.69 -5.41 10.44
CA GLU A 562 -25.56 -5.32 11.37
C GLU A 562 -25.43 -6.56 12.28
N TRP A 563 -24.22 -7.07 12.46
CA TRP A 563 -23.94 -8.25 13.28
C TRP A 563 -24.30 -8.00 14.74
N SER A 564 -24.00 -6.83 15.30
CA SER A 564 -24.30 -6.58 16.73
C SER A 564 -25.78 -6.43 17.05
N HIS A 565 -26.66 -6.26 16.05
CA HIS A 565 -28.04 -5.90 16.30
C HIS A 565 -28.85 -7.10 16.84
N PRO A 566 -29.38 -7.05 18.08
CA PRO A 566 -30.03 -8.21 18.71
C PRO A 566 -31.20 -8.79 17.91
N ALA A 567 -32.00 -7.94 17.27
CA ALA A 567 -33.18 -8.36 16.50
C ALA A 567 -32.84 -9.26 15.30
N ASN A 568 -31.58 -9.26 14.86
CA ASN A 568 -31.13 -10.11 13.76
C ASN A 568 -30.84 -11.55 14.18
N TRP A 569 -30.77 -11.83 15.49
CA TRP A 569 -30.42 -13.12 16.04
C TRP A 569 -31.55 -13.74 16.85
N ASN A 570 -31.72 -15.06 16.72
CA ASN A 570 -32.64 -15.81 17.56
C ASN A 570 -32.29 -15.60 19.06
N ASN A 571 -33.30 -15.33 19.89
CA ASN A 571 -33.16 -14.96 21.30
C ASN A 571 -32.35 -13.67 21.58
N GLY A 572 -32.08 -12.83 20.59
CA GLY A 572 -31.43 -11.54 20.79
C GLY A 572 -29.92 -11.62 21.04
N PHE A 573 -29.27 -12.75 20.73
CA PHE A 573 -27.88 -13.00 21.07
C PHE A 573 -26.97 -13.09 19.85
N PRO A 574 -26.15 -12.05 19.56
CA PRO A 574 -25.16 -12.11 18.50
C PRO A 574 -24.08 -13.17 18.75
N ALA A 575 -23.76 -13.95 17.71
CA ALA A 575 -22.71 -14.97 17.81
C ALA A 575 -21.35 -14.32 18.13
N ASN A 576 -20.67 -14.82 19.17
CA ASN A 576 -19.35 -14.34 19.59
C ASN A 576 -18.63 -15.36 20.49
N GLY A 577 -17.32 -15.47 20.35
CA GLY A 577 -16.40 -16.24 21.20
C GLY A 577 -15.73 -17.44 20.49
N SER A 578 -14.56 -17.82 21.02
CA SER A 578 -13.75 -18.94 20.52
C SER A 578 -14.51 -20.27 20.63
N GLY A 579 -14.47 -21.08 19.57
CA GLY A 579 -15.17 -22.36 19.49
C GLY A 579 -16.69 -22.29 19.25
N LEU A 580 -17.28 -21.09 19.18
CA LEU A 580 -18.72 -20.91 19.03
C LEU A 580 -19.14 -20.72 17.56
N VAL A 581 -20.43 -20.84 17.28
CA VAL A 581 -20.98 -20.92 15.92
C VAL A 581 -21.85 -19.71 15.59
N ALA A 582 -21.59 -19.09 14.44
CA ALA A 582 -22.50 -18.17 13.77
C ALA A 582 -23.24 -18.90 12.64
N ASN A 583 -24.55 -19.09 12.78
CA ASN A 583 -25.36 -19.86 11.84
C ASN A 583 -26.26 -18.93 11.00
N PHE A 584 -26.03 -18.89 9.69
CA PHE A 584 -26.77 -18.15 8.66
C PHE A 584 -27.57 -19.08 7.73
N SER A 585 -27.74 -20.35 8.07
CA SER A 585 -28.24 -21.36 7.11
C SER A 585 -29.72 -21.73 7.22
N THR A 586 -30.44 -21.15 8.19
CA THR A 586 -31.78 -21.60 8.56
C THR A 586 -32.92 -20.84 7.88
N ILE A 587 -32.62 -19.76 7.15
CA ILE A 587 -33.62 -18.88 6.54
C ILE A 587 -33.78 -19.13 5.05
N ASN A 588 -34.98 -18.84 4.53
CA ASN A 588 -35.24 -18.69 3.11
C ASN A 588 -34.99 -17.23 2.74
N LEU A 589 -33.96 -16.97 1.94
CA LEU A 589 -33.63 -15.62 1.52
C LEU A 589 -34.51 -15.18 0.34
N LEU A 590 -35.01 -13.95 0.34
CA LEU A 590 -35.75 -13.41 -0.82
C LEU A 590 -34.82 -12.75 -1.85
N ALA A 591 -33.61 -12.35 -1.42
CA ALA A 591 -32.55 -11.78 -2.23
C ALA A 591 -31.18 -12.05 -1.57
N ASP A 592 -30.08 -11.77 -2.29
CA ASP A 592 -28.74 -11.85 -1.71
C ASP A 592 -28.64 -10.96 -0.45
N ALA A 593 -28.06 -11.50 0.63
CA ALA A 593 -28.02 -10.85 1.92
C ALA A 593 -26.59 -10.41 2.30
N THR A 594 -26.45 -9.21 2.84
CA THR A 594 -25.17 -8.69 3.34
C THR A 594 -25.22 -8.48 4.86
N VAL A 595 -24.37 -9.18 5.60
CA VAL A 595 -24.18 -8.98 7.04
C VAL A 595 -22.94 -8.11 7.26
N ASN A 596 -23.11 -6.99 7.96
CA ASN A 596 -22.03 -6.06 8.27
C ASN A 596 -21.47 -6.35 9.66
N LEU A 597 -20.15 -6.55 9.74
CA LEU A 597 -19.44 -6.63 11.00
C LEU A 597 -19.11 -5.22 11.49
N ASP A 598 -19.81 -4.78 12.52
CA ASP A 598 -19.73 -3.44 13.14
C ASP A 598 -18.80 -3.35 14.36
N ALA A 599 -18.44 -4.50 14.93
CA ALA A 599 -17.43 -4.61 15.97
C ALA A 599 -16.53 -5.82 15.67
N ALA A 600 -15.25 -5.74 16.05
CA ALA A 600 -14.37 -6.89 15.94
C ALA A 600 -14.89 -8.02 16.84
N ARG A 601 -14.83 -9.26 16.36
CA ARG A 601 -15.38 -10.43 17.05
C ARG A 601 -14.48 -11.64 16.87
N THR A 602 -14.68 -12.63 17.72
CA THR A 602 -14.09 -13.96 17.56
C THR A 602 -15.20 -14.97 17.32
N ILE A 603 -14.99 -15.96 16.45
CA ILE A 603 -15.91 -17.08 16.24
C ILE A 603 -15.13 -18.37 15.97
N GLY A 604 -15.69 -19.51 16.35
CA GLY A 604 -15.08 -20.81 16.06
C GLY A 604 -15.51 -21.41 14.73
N SER A 605 -16.74 -21.19 14.28
CA SER A 605 -17.24 -21.71 13.01
C SER A 605 -18.39 -20.86 12.46
N MET A 606 -18.56 -20.90 11.15
CA MET A 606 -19.68 -20.26 10.47
C MET A 606 -20.39 -21.25 9.56
N GLN A 607 -21.72 -21.13 9.46
CA GLN A 607 -22.52 -21.95 8.55
C GLN A 607 -23.40 -21.06 7.68
N PHE A 608 -23.27 -21.20 6.36
CA PHE A 608 -24.04 -20.45 5.37
C PHE A 608 -24.96 -21.38 4.59
N GLY A 609 -26.17 -20.92 4.32
CA GLY A 609 -27.14 -21.63 3.50
C GLY A 609 -28.37 -20.77 3.24
N ASP A 610 -29.22 -21.26 2.34
CA ASP A 610 -30.51 -20.66 2.02
C ASP A 610 -31.47 -21.81 1.70
N THR A 611 -32.57 -21.91 2.45
CA THR A 611 -33.46 -23.07 2.35
C THR A 611 -34.15 -23.22 0.98
N SER A 612 -34.23 -22.17 0.15
CA SER A 612 -34.67 -22.30 -1.26
C SER A 612 -33.53 -22.63 -2.22
N GLY A 613 -32.31 -22.21 -1.88
CA GLY A 613 -31.07 -22.50 -2.60
C GLY A 613 -30.73 -21.50 -3.71
N GLY A 614 -31.40 -20.36 -3.79
CA GLY A 614 -31.23 -19.39 -4.87
C GLY A 614 -30.28 -18.24 -4.56
N GLN A 615 -30.08 -17.92 -3.28
CA GLN A 615 -29.43 -16.66 -2.88
C GLN A 615 -28.05 -16.88 -2.25
N SER A 616 -27.25 -15.81 -2.24
CA SER A 616 -25.89 -15.76 -1.71
C SER A 616 -25.77 -14.88 -0.48
N TRP A 617 -24.76 -15.16 0.32
CA TRP A 617 -24.40 -14.39 1.50
C TRP A 617 -23.15 -13.56 1.25
N THR A 618 -23.11 -12.34 1.76
CA THR A 618 -21.91 -11.53 1.87
C THR A 618 -21.68 -11.11 3.32
N LEU A 619 -20.49 -11.36 3.86
CA LEU A 619 -20.02 -10.76 5.11
C LEU A 619 -19.11 -9.58 4.77
N ALA A 620 -19.56 -8.38 5.10
CA ALA A 620 -18.84 -7.13 4.88
C ALA A 620 -18.40 -6.51 6.22
N SER A 621 -17.55 -5.49 6.15
CA SER A 621 -17.00 -4.82 7.33
C SER A 621 -17.46 -3.38 7.40
N ALA A 622 -18.07 -2.98 8.52
CA ALA A 622 -18.35 -1.58 8.81
C ALA A 622 -17.10 -0.94 9.46
N GLY A 623 -16.36 -0.16 8.67
CA GLY A 623 -15.17 0.56 9.17
C GLY A 623 -13.98 -0.35 9.50
N GLY A 624 -13.73 -1.38 8.69
CA GLY A 624 -12.49 -2.17 8.71
C GLY A 624 -12.32 -3.12 9.90
N LYS A 625 -13.41 -3.49 10.58
CA LYS A 625 -13.42 -4.51 11.63
C LYS A 625 -13.05 -5.90 11.10
N MET A 626 -12.30 -6.62 11.91
CA MET A 626 -11.82 -7.99 11.64
C MET A 626 -12.68 -9.01 12.39
N LEU A 627 -12.89 -10.16 11.77
CA LEU A 627 -13.44 -11.35 12.42
C LEU A 627 -12.32 -12.38 12.63
N THR A 628 -12.07 -12.75 13.87
CA THR A 628 -11.06 -13.74 14.24
C THR A 628 -11.66 -15.14 14.29
N MET A 629 -11.08 -16.08 13.54
CA MET A 629 -11.45 -17.49 13.53
C MET A 629 -10.59 -18.25 14.55
N GLU A 630 -11.20 -18.71 15.64
CA GLU A 630 -10.48 -19.34 16.74
C GLU A 630 -11.29 -20.49 17.35
N SER A 631 -10.66 -21.66 17.52
CA SER A 631 -11.23 -22.81 18.20
C SER A 631 -10.11 -23.79 18.59
N VAL A 632 -10.38 -24.64 19.59
CA VAL A 632 -9.50 -25.78 19.94
C VAL A 632 -9.39 -26.75 18.77
N ALA A 633 -10.49 -26.97 18.05
CA ALA A 633 -10.48 -27.63 16.75
C ALA A 633 -10.17 -26.60 15.65
N THR A 634 -9.81 -27.05 14.45
CA THR A 634 -9.63 -26.11 13.34
C THR A 634 -10.98 -25.44 13.00
N PRO A 635 -11.04 -24.09 13.00
CA PRO A 635 -12.24 -23.35 12.62
C PRO A 635 -12.79 -23.80 11.27
N THR A 636 -14.11 -23.92 11.15
CA THR A 636 -14.74 -24.41 9.91
C THR A 636 -15.78 -23.42 9.40
N ILE A 637 -15.72 -23.14 8.09
CA ILE A 637 -16.80 -22.46 7.37
C ILE A 637 -17.52 -23.49 6.51
N VAL A 638 -18.78 -23.69 6.80
CA VAL A 638 -19.68 -24.57 6.05
C VAL A 638 -20.48 -23.72 5.06
N VAL A 639 -20.47 -24.08 3.78
CA VAL A 639 -21.32 -23.44 2.76
C VAL A 639 -22.18 -24.52 2.13
N ASN A 640 -23.44 -24.59 2.58
CA ASN A 640 -24.37 -25.67 2.25
C ASN A 640 -24.84 -25.62 0.78
N GLN A 641 -24.89 -24.42 0.16
CA GLN A 641 -25.23 -24.19 -1.25
C GLN A 641 -24.74 -22.80 -1.73
N SER A 642 -24.91 -22.50 -3.02
CA SER A 642 -24.67 -21.18 -3.63
C SER A 642 -23.30 -20.59 -3.29
N THR A 643 -23.24 -19.31 -2.88
CA THR A 643 -22.00 -18.60 -2.57
C THR A 643 -22.08 -17.90 -1.22
N ALA A 644 -21.01 -17.99 -0.43
CA ALA A 644 -20.76 -17.14 0.72
C ALA A 644 -19.47 -16.34 0.48
N THR A 645 -19.60 -15.03 0.34
CA THR A 645 -18.49 -14.10 0.12
C THR A 645 -18.09 -13.45 1.43
N ILE A 646 -16.85 -13.67 1.86
CA ILE A 646 -16.26 -13.01 3.01
C ILE A 646 -15.40 -11.85 2.50
N ALA A 647 -16.01 -10.66 2.45
CA ALA A 647 -15.40 -9.42 1.97
C ALA A 647 -14.67 -8.65 3.10
N LEU A 648 -14.96 -8.97 4.36
CA LEU A 648 -14.21 -8.49 5.53
C LEU A 648 -12.89 -9.24 5.72
N SER A 649 -11.98 -8.64 6.49
CA SER A 649 -10.73 -9.30 6.92
C SER A 649 -11.00 -10.42 7.92
N LEU A 650 -10.55 -11.63 7.60
CA LEU A 650 -10.49 -12.74 8.54
C LEU A 650 -9.09 -12.90 9.13
N GLY A 651 -9.00 -13.08 10.45
CA GLY A 651 -7.77 -13.48 11.13
C GLY A 651 -7.86 -14.90 11.69
N GLY A 652 -6.73 -15.55 11.94
CA GLY A 652 -6.70 -16.84 12.63
C GLY A 652 -5.44 -17.66 12.33
N THR A 653 -5.43 -18.92 12.75
CA THR A 653 -4.32 -19.84 12.41
C THR A 653 -4.69 -20.74 11.24
N ASN A 654 -5.71 -21.59 11.41
CA ASN A 654 -6.12 -22.59 10.43
C ASN A 654 -7.58 -22.36 10.02
N LEU A 655 -7.96 -22.84 8.83
CA LEU A 655 -9.33 -22.77 8.33
C LEU A 655 -9.69 -24.04 7.55
N ASN A 656 -10.87 -24.59 7.83
CA ASN A 656 -11.51 -25.64 7.05
C ASN A 656 -12.69 -25.07 6.26
N LYS A 657 -12.88 -25.56 5.04
CA LYS A 657 -14.13 -25.44 4.28
C LYS A 657 -14.84 -26.79 4.23
N SER A 658 -16.18 -26.76 4.28
CA SER A 658 -17.04 -27.92 4.00
C SER A 658 -18.34 -27.51 3.28
N GLY A 659 -19.10 -28.49 2.80
CA GLY A 659 -20.36 -28.30 2.07
C GLY A 659 -20.16 -27.97 0.57
N PRO A 660 -21.16 -28.20 -0.29
CA PRO A 660 -21.00 -28.17 -1.75
C PRO A 660 -20.97 -26.75 -2.37
N GLY A 661 -21.24 -25.69 -1.60
CA GLY A 661 -21.25 -24.31 -2.10
C GLY A 661 -19.85 -23.68 -2.22
N THR A 662 -19.82 -22.45 -2.73
CA THR A 662 -18.60 -21.66 -2.94
C THR A 662 -18.32 -20.75 -1.75
N LEU A 663 -17.14 -20.85 -1.14
CA LEU A 663 -16.62 -19.86 -0.20
C LEU A 663 -15.70 -18.90 -0.96
N VAL A 664 -16.03 -17.62 -1.01
CA VAL A 664 -15.15 -16.59 -1.59
C VAL A 664 -14.44 -15.86 -0.45
N LEU A 665 -13.12 -15.90 -0.43
CA LEU A 665 -12.27 -15.09 0.44
C LEU A 665 -11.84 -13.84 -0.34
N ALA A 666 -12.52 -12.72 -0.07
CA ALA A 666 -12.35 -11.44 -0.77
C ALA A 666 -11.78 -10.32 0.11
N GLY A 667 -11.53 -10.59 1.39
CA GLY A 667 -10.88 -9.66 2.32
C GLY A 667 -9.35 -9.73 2.35
N ASP A 668 -8.75 -8.75 3.02
CA ASP A 668 -7.34 -8.75 3.41
C ASP A 668 -7.16 -9.60 4.66
N ASN A 669 -6.82 -10.88 4.48
CA ASN A 669 -6.84 -11.86 5.56
C ASN A 669 -5.48 -11.95 6.27
N SER A 670 -5.48 -12.36 7.54
CA SER A 670 -4.32 -12.53 8.41
C SER A 670 -4.27 -13.92 9.04
N PHE A 671 -4.17 -14.94 8.18
CA PHE A 671 -3.90 -16.33 8.61
C PHE A 671 -2.40 -16.66 8.59
N SER A 672 -1.98 -17.60 9.44
CA SER A 672 -0.58 -18.05 9.52
C SER A 672 -0.37 -19.56 9.27
N GLY A 673 -1.42 -20.36 9.44
CA GLY A 673 -1.38 -21.81 9.36
C GLY A 673 -1.93 -22.35 8.05
N ILE A 674 -2.83 -23.32 8.17
CA ILE A 674 -3.27 -24.20 7.08
C ILE A 674 -4.69 -23.85 6.62
N LEU A 675 -4.90 -23.82 5.30
CA LEU A 675 -6.22 -23.85 4.69
C LEU A 675 -6.55 -25.26 4.16
N ASN A 676 -7.57 -25.90 4.72
CA ASN A 676 -8.16 -27.10 4.13
C ASN A 676 -9.38 -26.70 3.30
N ILE A 677 -9.32 -26.92 1.99
CA ILE A 677 -10.37 -26.58 1.02
C ILE A 677 -11.60 -27.50 1.17
N ASP A 678 -11.43 -28.64 1.83
CA ASP A 678 -12.42 -29.70 1.94
C ASP A 678 -12.25 -30.56 3.21
N THR A 679 -13.12 -31.55 3.41
CA THR A 679 -13.09 -32.52 4.52
C THR A 679 -12.45 -33.86 4.13
N SER A 680 -11.68 -33.91 3.04
CA SER A 680 -11.03 -35.12 2.50
C SER A 680 -11.98 -36.23 2.03
N SER A 681 -13.17 -35.87 1.52
CA SER A 681 -14.13 -36.86 1.02
C SER A 681 -13.62 -37.66 -0.19
N THR A 682 -14.00 -38.94 -0.26
CA THR A 682 -13.69 -39.84 -1.39
C THR A 682 -14.82 -39.94 -2.43
N SER A 683 -15.98 -39.34 -2.13
CA SER A 683 -17.22 -39.50 -2.91
C SER A 683 -18.08 -38.24 -3.05
N SER A 684 -17.91 -37.24 -2.18
CA SER A 684 -18.77 -36.06 -2.12
C SER A 684 -18.20 -34.88 -2.91
N ASN A 685 -19.08 -34.01 -3.42
CA ASN A 685 -18.72 -32.69 -3.90
C ASN A 685 -18.67 -31.71 -2.72
N GLU A 686 -17.50 -31.18 -2.42
CA GLU A 686 -17.26 -30.21 -1.34
C GLU A 686 -17.08 -28.77 -1.86
N GLY A 687 -17.45 -28.55 -3.11
CA GLY A 687 -17.59 -27.22 -3.70
C GLY A 687 -16.26 -26.52 -3.95
N VAL A 688 -16.25 -25.22 -3.69
CA VAL A 688 -15.17 -24.32 -4.11
C VAL A 688 -14.71 -23.44 -2.95
N VAL A 689 -13.42 -23.17 -2.89
CA VAL A 689 -12.88 -21.99 -2.22
C VAL A 689 -12.26 -21.08 -3.27
N ARG A 690 -12.73 -19.84 -3.38
CA ARG A 690 -12.24 -18.83 -4.32
C ARG A 690 -11.47 -17.77 -3.57
N LEU A 691 -10.24 -17.53 -3.98
CA LEU A 691 -9.39 -16.43 -3.51
C LEU A 691 -9.58 -15.26 -4.47
N ALA A 692 -10.12 -14.14 -3.97
CA ALA A 692 -10.54 -13.00 -4.80
C ALA A 692 -9.87 -11.67 -4.41
N HIS A 693 -8.79 -11.73 -3.63
CA HIS A 693 -8.04 -10.58 -3.15
C HIS A 693 -6.54 -10.92 -3.09
N PRO A 694 -5.61 -9.97 -3.30
CA PRO A 694 -4.16 -10.23 -3.27
C PRO A 694 -3.69 -10.96 -2.01
N ASN A 695 -4.25 -10.60 -0.85
CA ASN A 695 -3.98 -11.19 0.46
C ASN A 695 -5.09 -12.14 0.94
N ALA A 696 -5.85 -12.76 0.04
CA ALA A 696 -6.91 -13.70 0.42
C ALA A 696 -6.38 -14.97 1.10
N ALA A 697 -5.12 -15.36 0.84
CA ALA A 697 -4.54 -16.63 1.29
C ALA A 697 -3.10 -16.52 1.81
N PRO A 698 -2.86 -15.83 2.94
CA PRO A 698 -1.55 -15.79 3.61
C PRO A 698 -1.20 -17.11 4.34
N PHE A 699 -1.75 -18.25 3.91
CA PHE A 699 -1.56 -19.55 4.55
C PHE A 699 -0.18 -20.12 4.24
N SER A 700 0.43 -20.79 5.22
CA SER A 700 1.68 -21.54 5.04
C SER A 700 1.49 -22.79 4.17
N SER A 701 0.29 -23.35 4.14
CA SER A 701 -0.07 -24.47 3.26
C SER A 701 -1.56 -24.50 2.93
N ILE A 702 -1.90 -25.00 1.75
CA ILE A 702 -3.26 -25.23 1.28
C ILE A 702 -3.42 -26.71 0.95
N PHE A 703 -4.48 -27.35 1.45
CA PHE A 703 -4.77 -28.76 1.22
C PHE A 703 -6.08 -28.94 0.44
N ILE A 704 -6.00 -29.70 -0.66
CA ILE A 704 -7.12 -30.12 -1.50
C ILE A 704 -7.18 -31.65 -1.44
N ARG A 705 -7.92 -32.21 -0.47
CA ARG A 705 -7.77 -33.61 -0.06
C ARG A 705 -8.84 -34.53 -0.65
N SER A 706 -9.87 -33.97 -1.28
CA SER A 706 -10.89 -34.72 -2.00
C SER A 706 -10.25 -35.60 -3.07
N ASN A 707 -10.57 -36.89 -3.05
CA ASN A 707 -9.93 -37.90 -3.88
C ASN A 707 -10.94 -38.82 -4.56
N ASN A 708 -10.49 -39.65 -5.50
CA ASN A 708 -11.32 -40.61 -6.23
C ASN A 708 -12.54 -39.91 -6.87
N ALA A 709 -13.76 -40.21 -6.40
CA ALA A 709 -15.01 -39.60 -6.90
C ALA A 709 -15.34 -38.27 -6.20
N GLY A 710 -14.71 -37.97 -5.06
CA GLY A 710 -14.85 -36.70 -4.34
C GLY A 710 -14.18 -35.55 -5.09
N VAL A 711 -14.80 -34.36 -5.01
CA VAL A 711 -14.33 -33.18 -5.75
C VAL A 711 -14.41 -31.91 -4.89
N SER A 712 -13.39 -31.07 -5.02
CA SER A 712 -13.28 -29.73 -4.43
C SER A 712 -12.42 -28.86 -5.35
N THR A 713 -12.58 -27.55 -5.39
CA THR A 713 -11.75 -26.71 -6.28
C THR A 713 -11.23 -25.48 -5.55
N LEU A 714 -9.93 -25.22 -5.69
CA LEU A 714 -9.35 -23.92 -5.38
C LEU A 714 -9.47 -23.02 -6.63
N GLU A 715 -10.16 -21.90 -6.49
CA GLU A 715 -10.27 -20.87 -7.53
C GLU A 715 -9.44 -19.63 -7.19
N LEU A 716 -8.87 -19.01 -8.23
CA LEU A 716 -8.17 -17.73 -8.15
C LEU A 716 -8.90 -16.72 -9.04
N ASP A 717 -9.24 -15.56 -8.49
CA ASP A 717 -9.91 -14.47 -9.20
C ASP A 717 -9.11 -13.18 -8.95
N GLY A 718 -8.29 -12.81 -9.94
CA GLY A 718 -7.40 -11.66 -9.86
C GLY A 718 -8.03 -10.33 -10.26
N THR A 719 -9.35 -10.24 -10.33
CA THR A 719 -10.08 -9.02 -10.74
C THR A 719 -9.77 -7.79 -9.87
N LEU A 720 -9.59 -7.99 -8.56
CA LEU A 720 -9.21 -6.93 -7.61
C LEU A 720 -7.68 -6.73 -7.49
N GLY A 721 -6.90 -7.50 -8.23
CA GLY A 721 -5.44 -7.50 -8.20
C GLY A 721 -4.89 -8.94 -8.18
N PRO A 722 -3.60 -9.13 -8.52
CA PRO A 722 -2.95 -10.43 -8.53
C PRO A 722 -3.11 -11.17 -7.20
N VAL A 723 -3.71 -12.35 -7.23
CA VAL A 723 -3.73 -13.28 -6.09
C VAL A 723 -2.38 -13.99 -6.00
N ILE A 724 -1.75 -13.89 -4.83
CA ILE A 724 -0.49 -14.57 -4.53
C ILE A 724 -0.74 -15.55 -3.40
N ALA A 725 -0.63 -16.84 -3.69
CA ALA A 725 -0.71 -17.91 -2.70
C ALA A 725 0.69 -18.47 -2.44
N PRO A 726 1.41 -18.03 -1.39
CA PRO A 726 2.82 -18.37 -1.18
C PRO A 726 3.03 -19.80 -0.64
N GLY A 727 2.04 -20.36 0.04
CA GLY A 727 2.14 -21.67 0.69
C GLY A 727 2.20 -22.86 -0.27
N VAL A 728 2.69 -23.99 0.24
CA VAL A 728 2.67 -25.28 -0.46
C VAL A 728 1.23 -25.73 -0.67
N ILE A 729 0.89 -26.22 -1.87
CA ILE A 729 -0.44 -26.75 -2.18
C ILE A 729 -0.34 -28.27 -2.24
N THR A 730 -0.93 -28.98 -1.27
CA THR A 730 -0.97 -30.44 -1.29
C THR A 730 -2.32 -30.91 -1.83
N LEU A 731 -2.34 -31.66 -2.94
CA LEU A 731 -3.57 -32.20 -3.51
C LEU A 731 -3.59 -33.72 -3.63
N SER A 732 -4.80 -34.29 -3.52
CA SER A 732 -5.06 -35.70 -3.76
C SER A 732 -5.58 -35.91 -5.19
N GLY A 733 -5.19 -37.03 -5.79
CA GLY A 733 -5.56 -37.41 -7.14
C GLY A 733 -7.01 -37.87 -7.25
N ARG A 734 -7.60 -37.62 -8.41
CA ARG A 734 -9.02 -37.87 -8.67
C ARG A 734 -9.21 -38.91 -9.76
N GLY A 735 -10.37 -39.56 -9.72
CA GLY A 735 -10.90 -40.35 -10.84
C GLY A 735 -11.71 -39.49 -11.83
N SER A 736 -12.19 -38.32 -11.39
CA SER A 736 -12.87 -37.36 -12.26
C SER A 736 -11.89 -36.76 -13.28
N THR A 737 -12.22 -36.87 -14.55
CA THR A 737 -11.48 -36.32 -15.69
C THR A 737 -12.13 -35.04 -16.24
N THR A 738 -12.88 -34.30 -15.42
CA THR A 738 -13.56 -33.08 -15.90
C THR A 738 -13.42 -31.90 -14.94
N ILE A 739 -13.37 -32.15 -13.63
CA ILE A 739 -13.36 -31.07 -12.62
C ILE A 739 -11.91 -30.79 -12.17
N PRO A 740 -11.36 -29.58 -12.42
CA PRO A 740 -10.03 -29.21 -11.98
C PRO A 740 -9.93 -29.08 -10.46
N ALA A 741 -8.76 -29.43 -9.92
CA ALA A 741 -8.45 -29.18 -8.51
C ALA A 741 -8.09 -27.71 -8.28
N ILE A 742 -7.44 -27.08 -9.26
CA ILE A 742 -7.05 -25.67 -9.24
C ILE A 742 -7.54 -25.00 -10.51
N ARG A 743 -8.19 -23.84 -10.39
CA ARG A 743 -8.67 -23.05 -11.52
C ARG A 743 -8.36 -21.58 -11.36
N ASN A 744 -7.67 -20.99 -12.33
CA ASN A 744 -7.50 -19.56 -12.46
C ASN A 744 -8.63 -18.98 -13.33
N LEU A 745 -9.52 -18.18 -12.76
CA LEU A 745 -10.67 -17.61 -13.45
C LEU A 745 -10.29 -16.35 -14.24
N SER A 746 -9.49 -15.48 -13.64
CA SER A 746 -9.20 -14.14 -14.16
C SER A 746 -7.88 -13.61 -13.59
N GLY A 747 -7.26 -12.64 -14.27
CA GLY A 747 -6.08 -11.94 -13.77
C GLY A 747 -4.78 -12.75 -13.84
N ASN A 748 -3.68 -12.08 -13.53
CA ASN A 748 -2.35 -12.68 -13.52
C ASN A 748 -2.01 -13.12 -12.10
N ASN A 749 -2.19 -14.39 -11.79
CA ASN A 749 -2.10 -14.93 -10.43
C ASN A 749 -0.91 -15.87 -10.28
N THR A 750 -0.41 -16.01 -9.05
CA THR A 750 0.80 -16.80 -8.76
C THR A 750 0.58 -17.78 -7.63
N LEU A 751 0.93 -19.04 -7.88
CA LEU A 751 1.08 -20.08 -6.87
C LEU A 751 2.57 -20.21 -6.53
N GLY A 752 2.95 -19.67 -5.38
CA GLY A 752 4.34 -19.51 -4.97
C GLY A 752 4.99 -20.77 -4.40
N GLY A 753 4.19 -21.63 -3.74
CA GLY A 753 4.68 -22.89 -3.19
C GLY A 753 4.64 -24.05 -4.19
N THR A 754 5.27 -25.16 -3.81
CA THR A 754 5.18 -26.42 -4.56
C THR A 754 3.74 -26.94 -4.58
N ILE A 755 3.30 -27.40 -5.73
CA ILE A 755 2.10 -28.22 -5.89
C ILE A 755 2.50 -29.68 -5.69
N SER A 756 2.18 -30.22 -4.52
CA SER A 756 2.57 -31.56 -4.06
C SER A 756 1.40 -32.54 -4.15
N ALA A 757 1.53 -33.60 -4.95
CA ALA A 757 0.56 -34.70 -4.98
C ALA A 757 0.81 -35.71 -3.85
N GLN A 758 -0.23 -36.19 -3.15
CA GLN A 758 -0.06 -37.08 -1.98
C GLN A 758 -0.66 -38.49 -2.10
N SER A 759 -1.89 -38.66 -2.59
CA SER A 759 -2.60 -39.96 -2.61
C SER A 759 -3.86 -39.89 -3.49
N GLY A 760 -4.53 -41.01 -3.76
CA GLY A 760 -5.78 -41.06 -4.53
C GLY A 760 -5.61 -41.47 -5.99
N GLY A 761 -6.55 -41.04 -6.84
CA GLY A 761 -6.61 -41.36 -8.27
C GLY A 761 -5.39 -40.88 -9.08
N ALA A 762 -5.45 -41.10 -10.40
CA ALA A 762 -4.30 -40.88 -11.28
C ALA A 762 -4.22 -39.44 -11.86
N GLU A 763 -5.29 -38.64 -11.73
CA GLU A 763 -5.43 -37.36 -12.44
C GLU A 763 -5.35 -36.15 -11.50
N TYR A 764 -4.56 -35.15 -11.93
CA TYR A 764 -4.29 -33.88 -11.24
C TYR A 764 -4.46 -32.75 -12.24
N ARG A 765 -5.56 -31.99 -12.15
CA ARG A 765 -5.93 -31.00 -13.17
C ARG A 765 -5.76 -29.57 -12.68
N ILE A 766 -5.05 -28.76 -13.46
CA ILE A 766 -4.80 -27.35 -13.23
C ILE A 766 -5.28 -26.58 -14.46
N GLU A 767 -6.22 -25.66 -14.25
CA GLU A 767 -6.90 -24.93 -15.30
C GLU A 767 -6.61 -23.43 -15.22
N SER A 768 -6.35 -22.78 -16.35
CA SER A 768 -6.30 -21.32 -16.46
C SER A 768 -7.27 -20.85 -17.54
N ASN A 769 -8.31 -20.12 -17.16
CA ASN A 769 -9.38 -19.68 -18.07
C ASN A 769 -9.24 -18.23 -18.51
N GLY A 770 -8.65 -17.36 -17.67
CA GLY A 770 -8.46 -15.94 -17.97
C GLY A 770 -7.22 -15.36 -17.27
N GLY A 771 -6.50 -14.48 -17.97
CA GLY A 771 -5.18 -14.01 -17.54
C GLY A 771 -4.13 -15.13 -17.56
N ARG A 772 -3.03 -14.94 -16.81
CA ARG A 772 -1.93 -15.91 -16.70
C ARG A 772 -1.82 -16.51 -15.30
N LEU A 773 -1.80 -17.84 -15.20
CA LEU A 773 -1.48 -18.56 -13.97
C LEU A 773 0.00 -18.95 -13.93
N GLU A 774 0.76 -18.43 -12.97
CA GLU A 774 2.17 -18.81 -12.77
C GLU A 774 2.33 -19.84 -11.64
N LEU A 775 2.97 -20.97 -11.94
CA LEU A 775 3.39 -22.01 -11.00
C LEU A 775 4.88 -21.82 -10.67
N LYS A 776 5.16 -21.11 -9.57
CA LYS A 776 6.50 -20.58 -9.27
C LYS A 776 7.31 -21.39 -8.26
N GLY A 777 6.68 -22.30 -7.52
CA GLY A 777 7.39 -23.14 -6.54
C GLY A 777 8.65 -23.80 -7.10
N PHE A 778 9.61 -24.15 -6.26
CA PHE A 778 10.83 -24.83 -6.70
C PHE A 778 11.09 -26.10 -5.88
N PRO A 779 10.56 -27.26 -6.30
CA PRO A 779 9.86 -27.53 -7.56
C PRO A 779 8.45 -26.93 -7.64
N SER A 780 7.94 -26.66 -8.84
CA SER A 780 6.57 -26.15 -9.07
C SER A 780 5.58 -27.28 -8.85
N ILE A 781 5.92 -28.47 -9.34
CA ILE A 781 5.12 -29.69 -9.23
C ILE A 781 6.04 -30.83 -8.79
N ALA A 782 5.64 -31.56 -7.75
CA ALA A 782 6.35 -32.75 -7.28
C ALA A 782 5.36 -33.77 -6.71
N LEU A 783 5.71 -35.07 -6.79
CA LEU A 783 5.01 -36.10 -6.01
C LEU A 783 5.63 -36.19 -4.61
N ARG A 784 4.81 -36.38 -3.57
CA ARG A 784 5.29 -36.71 -2.23
C ARG A 784 5.78 -38.16 -2.17
N ALA A 785 6.53 -38.46 -1.10
CA ALA A 785 7.19 -39.73 -0.92
C ALA A 785 6.22 -40.94 -0.88
N GLU A 786 4.96 -40.72 -0.49
CA GLU A 786 3.96 -41.77 -0.34
C GLU A 786 3.30 -42.16 -1.68
N VAL A 787 3.47 -41.35 -2.74
CA VAL A 787 2.88 -41.63 -4.06
C VAL A 787 3.78 -42.59 -4.84
N THR A 788 3.25 -43.77 -5.16
CA THR A 788 3.88 -44.75 -6.05
C THR A 788 3.10 -44.92 -7.36
N GLY A 789 3.81 -45.28 -8.44
CA GLY A 789 3.24 -45.45 -9.78
C GLY A 789 3.12 -44.15 -10.58
N THR A 790 2.49 -44.24 -11.75
CA THR A 790 2.36 -43.12 -12.70
C THR A 790 1.18 -42.21 -12.33
N ARG A 791 1.40 -40.90 -12.39
CA ARG A 791 0.38 -39.84 -12.16
C ARG A 791 0.44 -38.81 -13.28
N THR A 792 -0.72 -38.32 -13.72
CA THR A 792 -0.83 -37.35 -14.80
C THR A 792 -1.23 -35.98 -14.25
N PHE A 793 -0.37 -34.99 -14.49
CA PHE A 793 -0.73 -33.58 -14.32
C PHE A 793 -1.22 -33.03 -15.66
N THR A 794 -2.49 -32.64 -15.70
CA THR A 794 -3.10 -32.04 -16.89
C THR A 794 -3.21 -30.54 -16.71
N LEU A 795 -2.46 -29.80 -17.54
CA LEU A 795 -2.54 -28.35 -17.70
C LEU A 795 -3.59 -28.02 -18.76
N GLN A 796 -4.58 -27.21 -18.41
CA GLN A 796 -5.74 -26.93 -19.28
C GLN A 796 -6.27 -25.49 -19.19
N GLY A 797 -7.37 -25.23 -19.90
CA GLY A 797 -8.09 -23.95 -19.91
C GLY A 797 -7.86 -23.11 -21.17
N SER A 798 -8.57 -21.99 -21.28
CA SER A 798 -8.51 -21.04 -22.40
C SER A 798 -7.50 -19.90 -22.24
N GLY A 799 -7.09 -19.62 -21.00
CA GLY A 799 -6.09 -18.61 -20.65
C GLY A 799 -4.67 -19.16 -20.67
N ASP A 800 -3.72 -18.34 -20.25
CA ASP A 800 -2.31 -18.67 -20.28
C ASP A 800 -1.84 -19.26 -18.94
N GLY A 801 -0.79 -20.08 -19.00
CA GLY A 801 -0.10 -20.59 -17.83
C GLY A 801 1.41 -20.61 -18.00
N LEU A 802 2.15 -20.46 -16.91
CA LEU A 802 3.62 -20.49 -16.89
C LEU A 802 4.08 -21.38 -15.74
N VAL A 803 4.92 -22.35 -16.05
CA VAL A 803 5.67 -23.14 -15.08
C VAL A 803 7.09 -22.56 -15.01
N SER A 804 7.33 -21.67 -14.05
CA SER A 804 8.61 -20.97 -13.89
C SER A 804 9.60 -21.68 -12.96
N GLY A 805 9.14 -22.60 -12.12
CA GLY A 805 9.97 -23.61 -11.47
C GLY A 805 9.95 -24.95 -12.22
N ARG A 806 10.47 -26.02 -11.59
CA ARG A 806 10.63 -27.34 -12.25
C ARG A 806 9.54 -28.34 -11.89
N ILE A 807 9.20 -29.24 -12.81
CA ILE A 807 8.33 -30.41 -12.59
C ILE A 807 9.21 -31.65 -12.34
N GLU A 808 8.97 -32.38 -11.25
CA GLU A 808 9.76 -33.56 -10.86
C GLU A 808 8.91 -34.75 -10.39
N ASN A 809 9.49 -35.95 -10.46
CA ASN A 809 8.79 -37.22 -10.22
C ASN A 809 8.46 -37.53 -8.76
N GLY A 810 9.18 -36.99 -7.77
CA GLY A 810 9.19 -37.57 -6.42
C GLY A 810 9.55 -39.06 -6.45
N ASN A 811 8.78 -39.91 -5.74
CA ASN A 811 8.97 -41.37 -5.68
C ASN A 811 8.22 -42.16 -6.78
N GLY A 812 7.42 -41.50 -7.60
CA GLY A 812 6.63 -42.12 -8.67
C GLY A 812 7.09 -41.69 -10.06
N THR A 813 6.16 -41.69 -11.02
CA THR A 813 6.41 -41.14 -12.37
C THR A 813 5.38 -40.07 -12.67
N VAL A 814 5.82 -38.88 -13.05
CA VAL A 814 4.95 -37.77 -13.47
C VAL A 814 4.82 -37.75 -14.99
N ASN A 815 3.61 -37.94 -15.48
CA ASN A 815 3.20 -37.60 -16.84
C ASN A 815 2.70 -36.16 -16.86
N LEU A 816 3.01 -35.44 -17.94
CA LEU A 816 2.50 -34.10 -18.21
C LEU A 816 1.55 -34.15 -19.41
N ALA A 817 0.31 -33.69 -19.23
CA ALA A 817 -0.65 -33.53 -20.32
C ALA A 817 -1.01 -32.05 -20.49
N LYS A 818 -1.13 -31.61 -21.75
CA LYS A 818 -1.65 -30.29 -22.13
C LYS A 818 -2.91 -30.48 -22.96
N THR A 819 -3.99 -29.85 -22.54
CA THR A 819 -5.27 -29.78 -23.25
C THR A 819 -5.89 -28.39 -23.12
N GLY A 820 -7.10 -28.17 -23.64
CA GLY A 820 -7.73 -26.84 -23.71
C GLY A 820 -7.07 -25.91 -24.73
N THR A 821 -7.75 -24.81 -25.07
CA THR A 821 -7.36 -23.92 -26.18
C THR A 821 -6.22 -22.96 -25.85
N GLY A 822 -5.96 -22.70 -24.56
CA GLY A 822 -4.96 -21.74 -24.09
C GLY A 822 -3.51 -22.21 -24.24
N SER A 823 -2.57 -21.35 -23.85
CA SER A 823 -1.13 -21.59 -23.92
C SER A 823 -0.54 -21.90 -22.55
N TRP A 824 0.34 -22.90 -22.45
CA TRP A 824 1.11 -23.17 -21.24
C TRP A 824 2.60 -23.19 -21.55
N GLU A 825 3.41 -22.53 -20.72
CA GLU A 825 4.85 -22.45 -20.89
C GLU A 825 5.60 -23.28 -19.85
N LEU A 826 6.62 -24.03 -20.29
CA LEU A 826 7.67 -24.60 -19.46
C LEU A 826 8.90 -23.70 -19.55
N GLY A 827 9.12 -22.86 -18.53
CA GLY A 827 10.16 -21.83 -18.54
C GLY A 827 11.56 -22.34 -18.19
N VAL A 828 11.67 -23.50 -17.52
CA VAL A 828 12.94 -24.03 -17.01
C VAL A 828 13.11 -25.53 -17.27
N THR A 829 14.21 -26.12 -16.78
CA THR A 829 14.48 -27.55 -16.93
C THR A 829 13.62 -28.42 -16.03
N ASN A 830 12.85 -29.35 -16.61
CA ASN A 830 11.90 -30.22 -15.89
C ASN A 830 12.34 -31.70 -15.77
N PRO A 831 12.86 -32.19 -14.64
CA PRO A 831 13.48 -33.52 -14.54
C PRO A 831 12.52 -34.73 -14.50
N TYR A 832 11.20 -34.56 -14.62
CA TYR A 832 10.28 -35.71 -14.64
C TYR A 832 10.59 -36.70 -15.79
N THR A 833 10.25 -37.98 -15.59
CA THR A 833 10.58 -39.07 -16.53
C THR A 833 9.38 -39.64 -17.27
N GLY A 834 8.16 -39.26 -16.88
CA GLY A 834 6.94 -39.69 -17.57
C GLY A 834 6.75 -38.98 -18.91
N THR A 835 5.70 -39.38 -19.62
CA THR A 835 5.39 -38.88 -20.96
C THR A 835 4.89 -37.43 -20.94
N THR A 836 5.14 -36.70 -22.03
CA THR A 836 4.51 -35.40 -22.29
C THR A 836 3.50 -35.54 -23.42
N THR A 837 2.24 -35.15 -23.22
CA THR A 837 1.22 -35.21 -24.28
C THR A 837 0.57 -33.86 -24.51
N VAL A 838 0.54 -33.38 -25.75
CA VAL A 838 -0.14 -32.13 -26.13
C VAL A 838 -1.32 -32.49 -27.04
N SER A 839 -2.53 -32.37 -26.51
CA SER A 839 -3.76 -32.76 -27.21
C SER A 839 -4.49 -31.58 -27.85
N GLN A 840 -4.44 -30.40 -27.22
CA GLN A 840 -5.10 -29.18 -27.70
C GLN A 840 -4.34 -27.94 -27.19
N GLY A 841 -4.50 -26.82 -27.90
CA GLY A 841 -3.85 -25.54 -27.58
C GLY A 841 -2.33 -25.63 -27.70
N THR A 842 -1.62 -24.74 -27.01
CA THR A 842 -0.17 -24.61 -27.17
C THR A 842 0.60 -25.00 -25.90
N LEU A 843 1.61 -25.86 -26.03
CA LEU A 843 2.67 -26.02 -25.04
C LEU A 843 3.93 -25.31 -25.55
N VAL A 844 4.37 -24.25 -24.88
CA VAL A 844 5.61 -23.53 -25.16
C VAL A 844 6.71 -24.09 -24.28
N VAL A 845 7.78 -24.61 -24.87
CA VAL A 845 8.95 -25.14 -24.16
C VAL A 845 10.07 -24.14 -24.35
N ASN A 846 10.36 -23.32 -23.33
CA ASN A 846 11.52 -22.41 -23.30
C ASN A 846 12.66 -22.96 -22.43
N GLY A 847 12.32 -23.82 -21.46
CA GLY A 847 13.26 -24.69 -20.76
C GLY A 847 13.33 -26.07 -21.42
N THR A 848 12.89 -27.12 -20.74
CA THR A 848 12.89 -28.47 -21.35
C THR A 848 11.72 -29.35 -20.92
N THR A 849 11.28 -30.29 -21.77
CA THR A 849 10.36 -31.37 -21.37
C THR A 849 11.04 -32.38 -20.45
N GLY A 850 10.28 -33.31 -19.89
CA GLY A 850 10.84 -34.50 -19.20
C GLY A 850 11.56 -35.45 -20.14
N THR A 851 12.15 -36.51 -19.59
CA THR A 851 12.89 -37.54 -20.35
C THR A 851 12.00 -38.66 -20.90
N GLY A 852 10.70 -38.65 -20.64
CA GLY A 852 9.75 -39.54 -21.31
C GLY A 852 9.42 -39.06 -22.73
N ALA A 853 8.80 -39.94 -23.53
CA ALA A 853 8.38 -39.58 -24.90
C ALA A 853 7.40 -38.40 -24.90
N THR A 854 7.53 -37.52 -25.90
CA THR A 854 6.61 -36.40 -26.12
C THR A 854 5.72 -36.68 -27.33
N THR A 855 4.41 -36.58 -27.16
CA THR A 855 3.41 -36.79 -28.23
C THR A 855 2.56 -35.56 -28.44
N VAL A 856 2.51 -35.04 -29.66
CA VAL A 856 1.60 -33.95 -30.06
C VAL A 856 0.49 -34.56 -30.91
N SER A 857 -0.73 -34.52 -30.41
CA SER A 857 -1.91 -35.08 -31.06
C SER A 857 -2.57 -34.07 -32.02
N ASN A 858 -3.56 -34.53 -32.79
CA ASN A 858 -4.37 -33.67 -33.66
C ASN A 858 -4.94 -32.46 -32.88
N GLY A 859 -4.71 -31.24 -33.36
CA GLY A 859 -5.15 -30.00 -32.72
C GLY A 859 -4.20 -29.44 -31.64
N GLY A 860 -3.16 -30.20 -31.25
CA GLY A 860 -2.12 -29.74 -30.34
C GLY A 860 -1.03 -28.94 -31.05
N VAL A 861 -0.47 -27.95 -30.35
CA VAL A 861 0.67 -27.14 -30.80
C VAL A 861 1.81 -27.26 -29.80
N LEU A 862 2.99 -27.66 -30.24
CA LEU A 862 4.22 -27.59 -29.45
C LEU A 862 5.11 -26.48 -30.00
N GLY A 863 5.57 -25.53 -29.18
CA GLY A 863 6.47 -24.48 -29.62
C GLY A 863 7.49 -24.05 -28.58
N GLY A 864 8.17 -22.92 -28.79
CA GLY A 864 9.19 -22.38 -27.87
C GLY A 864 10.62 -22.48 -28.40
N ARG A 865 11.60 -22.15 -27.53
CA ARG A 865 13.05 -22.10 -27.84
C ARG A 865 13.90 -23.14 -27.09
N GLY A 866 13.27 -24.00 -26.29
CA GLY A 866 13.90 -24.95 -25.38
C GLY A 866 14.21 -26.32 -26.00
N THR A 867 14.33 -27.38 -25.18
CA THR A 867 14.65 -28.75 -25.63
C THR A 867 13.57 -29.77 -25.28
N VAL A 868 13.24 -30.65 -26.22
CA VAL A 868 12.47 -31.89 -25.97
C VAL A 868 13.46 -33.02 -25.69
N ARG A 869 13.38 -33.66 -24.51
CA ARG A 869 14.45 -34.55 -23.97
C ARG A 869 14.30 -36.06 -24.27
N ASN A 870 13.55 -36.45 -25.31
CA ASN A 870 13.45 -37.83 -25.85
C ASN A 870 12.68 -37.80 -27.20
N ASN A 871 12.23 -38.96 -27.69
CA ASN A 871 11.38 -39.14 -28.86
C ASN A 871 10.20 -38.16 -28.88
N LEU A 872 10.08 -37.45 -29.99
CA LEU A 872 8.94 -36.60 -30.32
C LEU A 872 8.10 -37.29 -31.39
N THR A 873 6.84 -37.58 -31.07
CA THR A 873 5.83 -38.08 -32.02
C THR A 873 4.84 -36.95 -32.32
N ALA A 874 4.78 -36.49 -33.56
CA ALA A 874 3.79 -35.51 -34.01
C ALA A 874 2.76 -36.22 -34.90
N ASN A 875 1.53 -36.36 -34.42
CA ASN A 875 0.44 -37.04 -35.14
C ASN A 875 -0.15 -36.13 -36.23
N SER A 876 -0.82 -36.72 -37.21
CA SER A 876 -1.55 -35.97 -38.24
C SER A 876 -2.49 -34.92 -37.62
N GLY A 877 -2.42 -33.67 -38.12
CA GLY A 877 -3.19 -32.53 -37.61
C GLY A 877 -2.57 -31.79 -36.41
N SER A 878 -1.42 -32.23 -35.91
CA SER A 878 -0.63 -31.46 -34.92
C SER A 878 0.18 -30.34 -35.57
N LYS A 879 0.64 -29.37 -34.77
CA LYS A 879 1.57 -28.32 -35.21
C LYS A 879 2.80 -28.30 -34.29
N VAL A 880 4.00 -28.24 -34.85
CA VAL A 880 5.24 -28.03 -34.09
C VAL A 880 5.91 -26.77 -34.63
N ARG A 881 6.02 -25.73 -33.78
CA ARG A 881 6.55 -24.40 -34.13
C ARG A 881 7.80 -24.09 -33.30
N ALA A 882 8.98 -24.40 -33.84
CA ALA A 882 10.24 -23.97 -33.26
C ALA A 882 10.38 -22.43 -33.41
N GLY A 883 10.59 -21.70 -32.31
CA GLY A 883 10.88 -20.26 -32.38
C GLY A 883 12.23 -19.99 -33.05
N ALA A 884 12.51 -18.72 -33.36
CA ALA A 884 13.64 -18.20 -34.18
C ALA A 884 15.08 -18.64 -33.80
N GLN A 885 15.28 -19.50 -32.81
CA GLN A 885 16.57 -20.08 -32.42
C GLN A 885 16.65 -21.60 -32.65
N GLY A 886 15.59 -22.24 -33.17
CA GLY A 886 15.52 -23.69 -33.33
C GLY A 886 15.40 -24.40 -31.97
N PHE A 887 14.75 -25.56 -31.93
CA PHE A 887 14.93 -26.47 -30.79
C PHE A 887 16.37 -27.01 -30.88
N PRO A 888 17.28 -26.77 -29.92
CA PRO A 888 18.47 -27.61 -29.79
C PRO A 888 17.98 -29.02 -29.43
N ILE A 889 17.98 -29.89 -30.43
CA ILE A 889 17.62 -31.30 -30.32
C ILE A 889 18.81 -32.02 -29.68
N SER A 890 18.57 -32.71 -28.56
CA SER A 890 19.55 -33.60 -27.90
C SER A 890 20.01 -34.70 -28.87
N ALA A 891 21.22 -35.24 -28.68
CA ALA A 891 21.75 -36.36 -29.48
C ALA A 891 20.88 -37.65 -29.40
N ASP A 892 19.96 -37.73 -28.43
CA ASP A 892 19.14 -38.93 -28.12
C ASP A 892 17.71 -38.91 -28.71
N VAL A 893 17.40 -38.09 -29.73
CA VAL A 893 16.04 -38.03 -30.30
C VAL A 893 15.94 -38.83 -31.60
N SER A 894 15.16 -39.91 -31.59
CA SER A 894 14.68 -40.54 -32.83
C SER A 894 13.40 -39.82 -33.30
N PHE A 895 13.41 -39.32 -34.54
CA PHE A 895 12.20 -38.79 -35.18
C PHE A 895 11.42 -39.96 -35.80
N SER A 896 10.12 -40.05 -35.51
CA SER A 896 9.20 -40.77 -36.38
C SER A 896 8.48 -39.75 -37.26
N LEU A 897 8.99 -39.56 -38.48
CA LEU A 897 8.38 -38.71 -39.50
C LEU A 897 7.22 -39.44 -40.19
N ILE A 898 6.19 -38.70 -40.60
CA ILE A 898 5.01 -39.23 -41.30
C ILE A 898 5.34 -39.69 -42.73
N ASP A 899 6.46 -39.26 -43.31
CA ASP A 899 6.96 -39.84 -44.56
C ASP A 899 8.38 -40.36 -44.36
N ASN A 900 8.46 -41.68 -44.28
CA ASN A 900 9.64 -42.39 -43.83
C ASN A 900 10.48 -42.74 -45.05
N PHE A 901 11.51 -41.96 -45.40
CA PHE A 901 12.44 -42.37 -46.47
C PHE A 901 13.00 -43.78 -46.22
N GLN A 902 13.02 -44.25 -44.96
CA GLN A 902 13.40 -45.61 -44.58
C GLN A 902 12.47 -46.69 -45.16
N THR A 903 11.24 -46.36 -45.58
CA THR A 903 10.35 -47.30 -46.28
C THR A 903 10.68 -47.45 -47.77
N TYR A 904 11.52 -46.59 -48.35
CA TYR A 904 11.85 -46.61 -49.78
C TYR A 904 13.27 -47.14 -50.01
N PRO A 905 13.51 -48.12 -50.88
CA PRO A 905 14.86 -48.64 -51.14
C PRO A 905 15.83 -47.55 -51.61
N ALA A 906 17.11 -47.67 -51.23
CA ALA A 906 18.16 -46.84 -51.81
C ALA A 906 18.17 -46.97 -53.35
N GLY A 907 18.33 -45.85 -54.06
CA GLY A 907 18.32 -45.77 -55.52
C GLY A 907 16.94 -45.60 -56.20
N ALA A 908 15.84 -45.51 -55.44
CA ALA A 908 14.47 -45.58 -55.98
C ALA A 908 13.93 -44.31 -56.68
N ILE A 909 14.77 -43.51 -57.34
CA ILE A 909 14.31 -42.41 -58.19
C ILE A 909 14.80 -42.67 -59.62
N GLY A 910 13.87 -42.99 -60.51
CA GLY A 910 14.10 -42.93 -61.96
C GLY A 910 14.61 -44.19 -62.68
N ALA A 911 14.38 -45.42 -62.19
CA ALA A 911 14.59 -46.61 -63.02
C ALA A 911 13.39 -46.85 -63.95
N THR A 912 13.59 -46.73 -65.27
CA THR A 912 12.60 -47.19 -66.27
C THR A 912 12.83 -48.65 -66.66
N PRO A 913 11.77 -49.48 -66.76
CA PRO A 913 10.37 -49.17 -66.46
C PRO A 913 10.00 -49.46 -64.99
N ASN A 914 9.19 -48.56 -64.44
CA ASN A 914 8.57 -48.60 -63.12
C ASN A 914 7.59 -49.78 -63.00
N THR A 915 7.78 -50.66 -62.01
CA THR A 915 6.89 -51.79 -61.68
C THR A 915 6.22 -51.68 -60.30
N THR A 916 6.36 -50.59 -59.56
CA THR A 916 5.97 -50.55 -58.13
C THR A 916 4.74 -49.70 -57.81
N GLY A 917 4.07 -49.08 -58.78
CA GLY A 917 2.70 -48.55 -58.59
C GLY A 917 2.50 -47.54 -57.45
N ASN A 918 3.56 -46.93 -56.90
CA ASN A 918 3.44 -46.05 -55.74
C ASN A 918 3.22 -44.58 -56.13
N LEU A 919 2.25 -44.00 -55.42
CA LEU A 919 1.73 -42.64 -55.53
C LEU A 919 2.78 -41.59 -55.12
N TRP A 920 3.54 -41.09 -56.08
CA TRP A 920 4.08 -39.73 -56.01
C TRP A 920 3.17 -38.82 -56.84
N THR A 921 2.24 -38.11 -56.20
CA THR A 921 1.56 -36.98 -56.84
C THR A 921 2.42 -35.73 -56.68
N GLY A 922 3.32 -35.45 -57.63
CA GLY A 922 4.10 -34.19 -57.62
C GLY A 922 5.44 -34.15 -58.37
N VAL A 923 5.96 -35.27 -58.91
CA VAL A 923 7.23 -35.26 -59.67
C VAL A 923 6.97 -35.65 -61.13
N GLN A 924 7.00 -34.67 -62.03
CA GLN A 924 6.99 -34.92 -63.48
C GLN A 924 8.41 -35.06 -64.04
N ASN A 925 8.49 -35.82 -65.13
CA ASN A 925 9.67 -36.31 -65.84
C ASN A 925 10.84 -35.29 -65.92
N GLY A 926 11.96 -35.61 -65.25
CA GLY A 926 13.19 -34.81 -65.29
C GLY A 926 14.27 -35.13 -64.23
N THR A 927 14.10 -36.16 -63.40
CA THR A 927 14.96 -36.45 -62.23
C THR A 927 16.01 -37.53 -62.48
N ALA A 928 16.71 -37.53 -63.62
CA ALA A 928 17.82 -38.47 -63.86
C ALA A 928 19.01 -38.28 -62.88
N ASN A 929 18.97 -37.23 -62.06
CA ASN A 929 20.05 -36.78 -61.19
C ASN A 929 19.72 -36.87 -59.68
N ALA A 930 18.58 -37.42 -59.26
CA ALA A 930 18.25 -37.58 -57.85
C ALA A 930 18.14 -39.07 -57.48
N VAL A 931 18.61 -39.45 -56.30
CA VAL A 931 18.58 -40.83 -55.79
C VAL A 931 18.34 -40.84 -54.29
N ILE A 932 17.63 -41.85 -53.79
CA ILE A 932 17.59 -42.10 -52.34
C ILE A 932 18.93 -42.74 -51.95
N VAL A 933 19.62 -42.16 -50.97
CA VAL A 933 20.89 -42.66 -50.45
C VAL A 933 20.81 -42.89 -48.95
N GLU A 934 21.65 -43.78 -48.45
CA GLU A 934 21.92 -43.91 -47.03
C GLU A 934 22.89 -42.80 -46.61
N ALA A 935 22.50 -41.94 -45.66
CA ALA A 935 23.37 -40.90 -45.11
C ALA A 935 23.18 -40.82 -43.59
N ASP A 936 24.26 -41.04 -42.84
CA ASP A 936 24.29 -41.03 -41.36
C ASP A 936 23.11 -41.78 -40.71
N GLU A 937 22.94 -43.07 -41.06
CA GLU A 937 21.92 -43.97 -40.52
C GLU A 937 20.46 -43.63 -40.93
N ASN A 938 20.25 -42.63 -41.79
CA ASN A 938 18.94 -42.31 -42.37
C ASN A 938 18.92 -42.28 -43.90
N ARG A 939 17.91 -42.91 -44.50
CA ARG A 939 17.62 -42.72 -45.93
C ARG A 939 17.23 -41.27 -46.21
N SER A 940 17.86 -40.71 -47.24
CA SER A 940 17.75 -39.30 -47.60
C SER A 940 17.71 -39.13 -49.11
N LEU A 941 17.23 -37.97 -49.59
CA LEU A 941 17.26 -37.62 -51.00
C LEU A 941 18.58 -36.94 -51.37
N ALA A 942 19.40 -37.59 -52.20
CA ALA A 942 20.62 -37.01 -52.78
C ALA A 942 20.36 -36.50 -54.19
N VAL A 943 20.86 -35.32 -54.52
CA VAL A 943 20.82 -34.74 -55.88
C VAL A 943 22.25 -34.59 -56.41
N ASN A 944 22.53 -35.08 -57.62
CA ASN A 944 23.85 -35.22 -58.23
C ASN A 944 24.02 -34.35 -59.49
N GLY A 945 25.01 -33.44 -59.50
CA GLY A 945 25.56 -32.82 -60.73
C GLY A 945 25.01 -31.43 -61.09
N LEU A 946 25.88 -30.41 -61.07
CA LEU A 946 25.63 -29.07 -61.61
C LEU A 946 26.73 -28.70 -62.61
N ASN A 947 26.38 -28.27 -63.83
CA ASN A 947 27.30 -27.57 -64.73
C ASN A 947 26.99 -26.06 -64.67
N ALA A 948 28.01 -25.22 -64.88
CA ALA A 948 27.91 -23.76 -64.75
C ALA A 948 27.02 -23.08 -65.82
N THR A 949 26.49 -23.81 -66.80
CA THR A 949 25.72 -23.30 -67.94
C THR A 949 24.22 -23.55 -67.79
N ASN A 950 23.83 -24.59 -67.06
CA ASN A 950 22.45 -24.89 -66.70
C ASN A 950 22.32 -24.79 -65.19
N GLY A 951 22.16 -23.56 -64.70
CA GLY A 951 21.73 -23.37 -63.32
C GLY A 951 20.45 -24.16 -63.06
N TRP A 952 20.25 -24.53 -61.79
CA TRP A 952 18.99 -24.99 -61.21
C TRP A 952 18.71 -26.50 -61.25
N ARG A 953 18.49 -27.11 -60.05
CA ARG A 953 17.26 -27.81 -59.62
C ARG A 953 17.21 -27.93 -58.07
N GLY A 954 16.77 -26.86 -57.40
CA GLY A 954 16.10 -26.97 -56.09
C GLY A 954 14.67 -27.47 -56.32
N ALA A 955 13.92 -27.79 -55.25
CA ALA A 955 12.54 -28.23 -55.40
C ALA A 955 11.65 -27.11 -56.00
N ILE A 956 11.44 -27.12 -57.31
CA ILE A 956 10.19 -26.67 -57.94
C ILE A 956 9.66 -27.79 -58.82
N THR A 957 8.37 -28.00 -58.64
CA THR A 957 7.46 -28.68 -59.54
C THR A 957 7.50 -28.04 -60.92
N ASN A 958 8.30 -28.65 -61.79
CA ASN A 958 8.42 -28.47 -63.24
C ASN A 958 8.98 -27.13 -63.78
N LEU A 959 10.24 -27.14 -64.19
CA LEU A 959 10.83 -26.13 -65.09
C LEU A 959 11.42 -26.80 -66.33
N GLN A 960 10.57 -27.24 -67.27
CA GLN A 960 11.00 -27.07 -68.67
C GLN A 960 9.94 -26.85 -69.75
N THR A 961 8.63 -27.05 -69.55
CA THR A 961 7.64 -26.68 -70.60
C THR A 961 6.22 -26.54 -70.03
N GLY A 962 5.64 -25.33 -70.16
CA GLY A 962 4.20 -25.04 -70.05
C GLY A 962 3.53 -25.29 -68.69
N ARG A 963 3.30 -24.20 -67.92
CA ARG A 963 2.50 -24.15 -66.67
C ARG A 963 1.18 -24.94 -66.81
N PRO A 964 0.77 -25.81 -65.85
CA PRO A 964 -0.11 -25.35 -64.76
C PRO A 964 -0.15 -26.28 -63.51
N SER A 965 0.64 -26.01 -62.46
CA SER A 965 0.28 -26.35 -61.07
C SER A 965 1.42 -25.87 -60.15
N ASP A 966 1.33 -24.62 -59.73
CA ASP A 966 2.25 -24.07 -58.72
C ASP A 966 1.78 -24.47 -57.32
N PHE A 967 2.72 -24.79 -56.45
CA PHE A 967 2.46 -25.01 -55.02
C PHE A 967 2.69 -23.68 -54.29
N SER A 968 1.67 -22.83 -54.25
CA SER A 968 1.73 -21.52 -53.58
C SER A 968 0.98 -21.53 -52.24
N LEU A 969 1.40 -20.65 -51.33
CA LEU A 969 0.60 -20.31 -50.15
C LEU A 969 -0.58 -19.44 -50.60
N PRO A 970 -1.83 -19.74 -50.20
CA PRO A 970 -2.97 -18.90 -50.55
C PRO A 970 -2.76 -17.44 -50.10
N HIS A 971 -3.31 -16.49 -50.84
CA HIS A 971 -3.26 -15.05 -50.50
C HIS A 971 -3.71 -14.81 -49.06
N GLY A 972 -2.98 -13.96 -48.34
CA GLY A 972 -3.27 -13.64 -46.94
C GLY A 972 -2.77 -14.65 -45.91
N GLN A 973 -2.02 -15.68 -46.31
CA GLN A 973 -1.55 -16.71 -45.40
C GLN A 973 -0.03 -16.71 -45.18
N THR A 974 0.37 -16.97 -43.93
CA THR A 974 1.77 -17.21 -43.55
C THR A 974 2.05 -18.71 -43.48
N GLY A 975 3.08 -19.22 -44.16
CA GLY A 975 3.51 -20.62 -44.11
C GLY A 975 4.96 -20.77 -43.66
N THR A 976 5.28 -21.89 -43.01
CA THR A 976 6.63 -22.22 -42.56
C THR A 976 7.14 -23.46 -43.26
N TYR A 977 8.30 -23.34 -43.89
CA TYR A 977 9.03 -24.44 -44.49
C TYR A 977 10.29 -24.74 -43.67
N PHE A 978 10.60 -26.01 -43.51
CA PHE A 978 11.82 -26.45 -42.82
C PHE A 978 12.61 -27.39 -43.70
N PHE A 979 13.93 -27.20 -43.74
CA PHE A 979 14.85 -28.06 -44.46
C PHE A 979 16.07 -28.43 -43.62
N ARG A 980 16.64 -29.61 -43.89
CA ARG A 980 18.01 -29.93 -43.50
C ARG A 980 18.85 -30.10 -44.74
N ILE A 981 20.02 -29.45 -44.75
CA ILE A 981 20.93 -29.43 -45.88
C ILE A 981 22.34 -29.77 -45.40
N ARG A 982 23.03 -30.70 -46.08
CA ARG A 982 24.43 -31.03 -45.79
C ARG A 982 25.19 -31.27 -47.06
N ARG A 983 26.47 -30.91 -47.01
CA ARG A 983 27.46 -31.20 -48.04
C ARG A 983 28.29 -32.43 -47.66
N THR A 984 28.46 -33.40 -48.56
CA THR A 984 29.16 -34.67 -48.25
C THR A 984 30.59 -34.77 -48.79
N GLY A 985 31.11 -33.71 -49.44
CA GLY A 985 32.52 -33.61 -49.84
C GLY A 985 32.89 -34.19 -51.22
N SER A 986 31.99 -34.89 -51.90
CA SER A 986 32.15 -35.26 -53.32
C SER A 986 31.77 -34.09 -54.24
N ALA A 987 32.17 -34.13 -55.50
CA ALA A 987 31.98 -33.03 -56.46
C ALA A 987 30.50 -32.65 -56.72
N ASN A 988 29.51 -33.39 -56.20
CA ASN A 988 28.16 -33.31 -56.73
C ASN A 988 27.00 -33.54 -55.75
N THR A 989 27.20 -33.74 -54.44
CA THR A 989 26.09 -34.21 -53.58
C THR A 989 25.68 -33.20 -52.49
N ASP A 990 24.44 -32.71 -52.62
CA ASP A 990 23.71 -31.98 -51.58
C ASP A 990 22.44 -32.77 -51.21
N VAL A 991 22.21 -32.97 -49.91
CA VAL A 991 21.05 -33.70 -49.38
C VAL A 991 20.02 -32.70 -48.85
N ILE A 992 18.77 -32.79 -49.29
CA ILE A 992 17.68 -31.90 -48.86
C ILE A 992 16.56 -32.72 -48.22
N PHE A 993 16.20 -32.35 -46.99
CA PHE A 993 14.99 -32.75 -46.30
C PHE A 993 14.01 -31.57 -46.30
N GLY A 994 12.70 -31.75 -46.44
CA GLY A 994 11.72 -30.65 -46.49
C GLY A 994 10.41 -30.96 -45.76
N LEU A 995 9.95 -30.06 -44.89
CA LEU A 995 8.63 -30.06 -44.24
C LEU A 995 7.89 -28.75 -44.54
N SER A 996 6.57 -28.79 -44.72
CA SER A 996 5.70 -27.62 -44.79
C SER A 996 4.60 -27.73 -43.72
N ASP A 997 4.30 -26.65 -43.02
CA ASP A 997 3.18 -26.59 -42.06
C ASP A 997 1.80 -26.40 -42.72
N ARG A 998 1.78 -26.34 -44.05
CA ARG A 998 0.59 -26.24 -44.90
C ARG A 998 0.58 -27.37 -45.94
N PRO A 999 -0.55 -28.09 -46.11
CA PRO A 999 -0.71 -28.98 -47.25
C PRO A 999 -0.67 -28.15 -48.53
N ALA A 1000 0.06 -28.68 -49.51
CA ALA A 1000 -0.01 -28.27 -50.88
C ALA A 1000 -1.46 -28.15 -51.38
N VAL A 1001 -1.92 -26.96 -51.76
CA VAL A 1001 -3.24 -26.80 -52.38
C VAL A 1001 -3.03 -26.68 -53.88
N THR A 1002 -3.39 -27.70 -54.65
CA THR A 1002 -3.50 -27.56 -56.10
C THR A 1002 -4.83 -26.87 -56.38
N THR A 1003 -4.82 -25.57 -56.68
CA THR A 1003 -6.04 -24.92 -57.19
C THR A 1003 -6.29 -25.49 -58.58
N ALA A 1004 -7.27 -26.37 -58.70
CA ALA A 1004 -7.68 -27.00 -59.97
C ALA A 1004 -8.35 -26.01 -60.96
N THR A 1005 -8.14 -24.71 -60.81
CA THR A 1005 -8.69 -23.68 -61.69
C THR A 1005 -7.64 -22.57 -61.85
N PRO A 1006 -7.01 -22.43 -63.02
CA PRO A 1006 -6.20 -21.27 -63.37
C PRO A 1006 -7.14 -20.07 -63.52
N GLY A 1007 -7.43 -19.38 -62.42
CA GLY A 1007 -8.10 -18.09 -62.41
C GLY A 1007 -7.03 -17.01 -62.33
N ASN A 1008 -7.01 -16.12 -63.33
CA ASN A 1008 -6.16 -14.94 -63.30
C ASN A 1008 -6.34 -14.18 -61.97
N ASP A 1009 -5.25 -13.85 -61.29
CA ASP A 1009 -5.25 -12.74 -60.34
C ASP A 1009 -4.04 -11.86 -60.68
N THR A 1010 -4.23 -11.00 -61.68
CA THR A 1010 -3.20 -10.10 -62.23
C THR A 1010 -2.90 -8.89 -61.34
N ALA A 1011 -3.26 -8.91 -60.04
CA ALA A 1011 -3.23 -7.72 -59.20
C ALA A 1011 -1.91 -7.53 -58.42
N SER A 1012 -1.13 -8.58 -58.15
CA SER A 1012 0.14 -8.44 -57.44
C SER A 1012 1.10 -9.60 -57.70
N PRO A 1013 2.38 -9.32 -58.02
CA PRO A 1013 3.40 -10.34 -58.23
C PRO A 1013 3.49 -11.39 -57.09
N TRP A 1014 3.16 -11.01 -55.86
CA TRP A 1014 3.23 -11.88 -54.67
C TRP A 1014 2.24 -13.04 -54.61
N ASP A 1015 1.13 -12.99 -55.36
CA ASP A 1015 0.06 -13.98 -55.25
C ASP A 1015 0.41 -15.33 -55.93
N GLU A 1016 1.55 -15.41 -56.62
CA GLU A 1016 2.04 -16.60 -57.34
C GLU A 1016 3.42 -17.13 -56.87
N TYR A 1017 4.08 -16.55 -55.85
CA TYR A 1017 5.48 -16.93 -55.56
C TYR A 1017 5.63 -18.23 -54.77
N ALA A 1018 6.20 -19.23 -55.43
CA ALA A 1018 6.99 -20.27 -54.78
C ALA A 1018 8.30 -19.64 -54.28
N ILE A 1019 8.59 -19.64 -52.98
CA ILE A 1019 9.92 -19.29 -52.49
C ILE A 1019 10.90 -20.35 -53.00
N MET A 1020 11.86 -19.91 -53.82
CA MET A 1020 12.82 -20.79 -54.48
C MET A 1020 14.09 -20.91 -53.64
N LEU A 1021 14.18 -21.96 -52.83
CA LEU A 1021 15.45 -22.32 -52.22
C LEU A 1021 16.37 -22.97 -53.24
N SER A 1022 17.57 -22.42 -53.35
CA SER A 1022 18.62 -22.96 -54.20
C SER A 1022 19.91 -23.08 -53.42
N ILE A 1023 20.69 -24.11 -53.75
CA ILE A 1023 22.12 -24.18 -53.42
C ILE A 1023 22.85 -23.78 -54.68
N ALA A 1024 23.76 -22.82 -54.58
CA ALA A 1024 24.49 -22.31 -55.73
C ALA A 1024 25.98 -22.14 -55.41
N GLY A 1025 26.83 -22.30 -56.43
CA GLY A 1025 28.28 -22.32 -56.29
C GLY A 1025 28.91 -23.62 -56.80
N ASN A 1026 30.22 -23.75 -56.62
CA ASN A 1026 30.97 -24.97 -56.96
C ASN A 1026 31.40 -25.70 -55.67
N SER A 1027 32.13 -26.81 -55.83
CA SER A 1027 32.66 -27.60 -54.71
C SER A 1027 33.66 -26.85 -53.79
N ALA A 1028 33.92 -25.56 -53.94
CA ALA A 1028 34.64 -24.78 -52.93
C ALA A 1028 33.73 -23.76 -52.22
N ASN A 1029 32.63 -23.33 -52.84
CA ASN A 1029 31.90 -22.10 -52.48
C ASN A 1029 30.37 -22.27 -52.51
N SER A 1030 29.82 -23.41 -52.06
CA SER A 1030 28.37 -23.62 -51.99
C SER A 1030 27.72 -22.67 -50.98
N MET A 1031 26.68 -21.95 -51.43
CA MET A 1031 25.88 -21.04 -50.63
C MET A 1031 24.38 -21.33 -50.79
N LEU A 1032 23.65 -21.20 -49.70
CA LEU A 1032 22.19 -21.21 -49.71
C LEU A 1032 21.69 -19.84 -50.20
N ARG A 1033 20.76 -19.85 -51.17
CA ARG A 1033 20.13 -18.65 -51.74
C ARG A 1033 18.62 -18.72 -51.71
N ALA A 1034 18.00 -17.55 -51.65
CA ALA A 1034 16.58 -17.35 -51.92
C ALA A 1034 16.36 -16.20 -52.91
N PHE A 1035 15.25 -16.28 -53.64
CA PHE A 1035 14.88 -15.34 -54.69
C PHE A 1035 13.51 -14.74 -54.41
N ASP A 1036 13.41 -13.42 -54.52
CA ASP A 1036 12.17 -12.71 -54.90
C ASP A 1036 12.35 -12.28 -56.36
N THR A 1037 11.30 -12.31 -57.18
CA THR A 1037 11.42 -11.94 -58.59
C THR A 1037 11.52 -10.42 -58.83
N GLY A 1038 11.55 -9.64 -57.73
CA GLY A 1038 11.69 -8.18 -57.73
C GLY A 1038 13.12 -7.63 -57.79
N ASP A 1039 14.09 -8.12 -57.00
CA ASP A 1039 15.41 -7.46 -56.88
C ASP A 1039 16.52 -8.35 -56.23
N GLY A 1040 17.01 -9.35 -56.97
CA GLY A 1040 18.34 -9.97 -56.73
C GLY A 1040 18.44 -11.11 -55.69
N ASP A 1041 19.55 -11.86 -55.79
CA ASP A 1041 19.89 -13.01 -54.95
C ASP A 1041 20.14 -12.61 -53.48
N VAL A 1042 19.44 -13.22 -52.52
CA VAL A 1042 19.81 -13.13 -51.10
C VAL A 1042 20.71 -14.30 -50.74
N ASN A 1043 21.99 -14.02 -50.46
CA ASN A 1043 22.95 -15.00 -49.97
C ASN A 1043 22.72 -15.25 -48.48
N VAL A 1044 22.29 -16.47 -48.13
CA VAL A 1044 21.88 -16.82 -46.77
C VAL A 1044 23.06 -17.23 -45.91
N THR A 1045 23.81 -18.27 -46.29
CA THR A 1045 25.02 -18.72 -45.58
C THR A 1045 25.85 -19.69 -46.43
N SER A 1046 27.13 -19.89 -46.07
CA SER A 1046 28.00 -20.91 -46.69
C SER A 1046 27.73 -22.29 -46.08
N ILE A 1047 27.76 -23.33 -46.92
CA ILE A 1047 27.51 -24.72 -46.48
C ILE A 1047 28.84 -25.44 -46.31
N ALA A 1048 29.27 -25.63 -45.06
CA ALA A 1048 30.50 -26.35 -44.75
C ALA A 1048 30.41 -27.84 -45.12
N THR A 1049 31.54 -28.43 -45.52
CA THR A 1049 31.65 -29.87 -45.75
C THR A 1049 31.36 -30.63 -44.45
N THR A 1050 30.60 -31.71 -44.56
CA THR A 1050 30.25 -32.68 -43.51
C THR A 1050 29.39 -32.17 -42.35
N GLN A 1051 28.94 -30.92 -42.36
CA GLN A 1051 28.03 -30.35 -41.35
C GLN A 1051 26.58 -30.26 -41.85
N TRP A 1052 25.61 -30.64 -41.02
CA TRP A 1052 24.19 -30.40 -41.28
C TRP A 1052 23.81 -28.97 -40.91
N LEU A 1053 23.22 -28.26 -41.87
CA LEU A 1053 22.59 -26.96 -41.72
C LEU A 1053 21.08 -27.16 -41.67
N ASN A 1054 20.44 -26.70 -40.60
CA ASN A 1054 18.99 -26.60 -40.56
C ASN A 1054 18.59 -25.24 -41.15
N VAL A 1055 17.53 -25.21 -41.95
CA VAL A 1055 17.03 -24.02 -42.65
C VAL A 1055 15.54 -23.90 -42.40
N TRP A 1056 15.08 -22.73 -41.99
CA TRP A 1056 13.67 -22.40 -41.82
C TRP A 1056 13.33 -21.22 -42.70
N ILE A 1057 12.17 -21.30 -43.34
CA ILE A 1057 11.61 -20.20 -44.10
C ILE A 1057 10.23 -19.91 -43.57
N VAL A 1058 10.02 -18.68 -43.12
CA VAL A 1058 8.68 -18.16 -42.85
C VAL A 1058 8.31 -17.26 -44.02
N ALA A 1059 7.31 -17.68 -44.78
CA ALA A 1059 6.76 -16.95 -45.91
C ALA A 1059 5.48 -16.25 -45.45
N ASP A 1060 5.41 -14.92 -45.55
CA ASP A 1060 4.20 -14.16 -45.30
C ASP A 1060 3.69 -13.55 -46.61
N ASN A 1061 2.67 -14.19 -47.17
CA ASN A 1061 2.12 -13.77 -48.47
C ASN A 1061 1.32 -12.46 -48.36
N ALA A 1062 0.75 -12.14 -47.18
CA ALA A 1062 0.10 -10.84 -46.95
C ALA A 1062 1.11 -9.71 -46.86
N ALA A 1063 2.15 -9.92 -46.05
CA ALA A 1063 3.16 -8.91 -45.77
C ALA A 1063 4.20 -8.78 -46.88
N LYS A 1064 4.19 -9.67 -47.87
CA LYS A 1064 5.15 -9.68 -48.98
C LYS A 1064 6.58 -9.77 -48.48
N THR A 1065 6.80 -10.68 -47.53
CA THR A 1065 8.10 -10.90 -46.91
C THR A 1065 8.34 -12.39 -46.74
N PHE A 1066 9.61 -12.77 -46.77
CA PHE A 1066 10.03 -14.04 -46.22
C PHE A 1066 11.21 -13.82 -45.29
N ARG A 1067 11.32 -14.66 -44.27
CA ARG A 1067 12.46 -14.66 -43.34
C ARG A 1067 13.11 -16.02 -43.37
N ILE A 1068 14.43 -16.03 -43.53
CA ILE A 1068 15.21 -17.27 -43.58
C ILE A 1068 16.12 -17.33 -42.37
N ALA A 1069 15.92 -18.35 -41.55
CA ALA A 1069 16.78 -18.65 -40.42
C ALA A 1069 17.58 -19.92 -40.72
N THR A 1070 18.83 -19.95 -40.26
CA THR A 1070 19.67 -21.13 -40.36
C THR A 1070 20.18 -21.54 -38.99
N SER A 1071 20.66 -22.77 -38.83
CA SER A 1071 21.34 -23.19 -37.59
C SER A 1071 22.65 -22.45 -37.30
N THR A 1072 23.06 -21.51 -38.16
CA THR A 1072 24.22 -20.61 -37.97
C THR A 1072 23.83 -19.17 -37.64
N GLY A 1073 22.53 -18.84 -37.56
CA GLY A 1073 22.01 -17.49 -37.29
C GLY A 1073 21.05 -16.98 -38.39
N ASP A 1074 20.55 -15.77 -38.18
CA ASP A 1074 19.68 -15.06 -39.13
C ASP A 1074 20.52 -14.47 -40.29
N ALA A 1075 20.07 -14.66 -41.53
CA ALA A 1075 20.67 -13.97 -42.68
C ALA A 1075 20.05 -12.56 -42.85
N PRO A 1076 20.80 -11.55 -43.32
CA PRO A 1076 20.24 -10.25 -43.64
C PRO A 1076 19.39 -10.36 -44.91
N GLY A 1077 18.07 -10.30 -44.75
CA GLY A 1077 17.06 -10.32 -45.82
C GLY A 1077 15.69 -10.08 -45.25
#